data_AF-A0A819QLN6-F1
#
_entry.id   AF-A0A819QLN6-F1
#
_cell.length_a   1.000
_cell.length_b   1.000
_cell.length_c   1.000
_cell.angle_alpha   90.00
_cell.angle_beta   90.00
_cell.angle_gamma   90.00
#
_symmetry.space_group_name_H-M   'P 1'
#
loop_
_entity.id
_entity.type
_entity.pdbx_description
1 polymer ?
#
loop_
_entity_poly.entity_id
_entity_poly.type
_entity_poly.pdbx_seq_one_letter_code
_entity_poly.pdbx_strand_id
1 'polypeptide(L)'
;MSGSIIHEKLASLGPARQDSVNNDYSPLKLFTAAKTTITEIFKNIALYVNDSNKFLDEVSKSDRNLINDDKHKDIQQLKDKVTRILSVISRDHMKVVFFGRTSNGKSTTVNAMLRERILPVGMGHTTNCFLQIEGTDQAEPYVLTPGSDEPKSVTSLGNVGSALSREKLDSDSLVKILWPKEKCRLLRDDVILVDSPGIDVSANLDQWIENHCLDADVFVLVISAESTITVAEKKFLHNVAQRLSNPNIFILMNRWDATAFEPDEVESVRQQHLDRGLEFLCDELHLCDRKEASEHRIFFISAREALFSRNKDPTSSPRTGFNEGYKERLDEFTKFEHEFEECISKTAVQTKFEQHTNRGKEIIALLRETTANIANKSQTLKQELVQKLTEMDEKNNFLEKELRSMTESAKEKIRHISEDVYKRVSQTLNDEIKRLYTLIEEFDRPFSSEAEQIPLYKRELHRWVEDRLGSNLQNRLNTALYSSLSSVHREIKERVKSVLSNNERKMLVDSIVPRSDFAVSYRLDCSNLCSDFREDIKFKFSLGFTCLWQRFVQNQNESLTGPKHINELTSPTSLLNSTNDLLATANNISALTTKSGLVILGGGALIWRSVGWKVLGVVAGIYGSLYLYERLMWTKKAQERAFKRQYADYASSKMKLIVDMTSGNASAQVQQELSMYFAQTMRYVDIEKDDVTDSMKQLRKEVDQLLKYIDKGKKLRKQGDGIDNELREFSKQYLSSNSILTTSE
;
A
#
# COMPACT_ATOMS: atom_id res chain seq x y z
N MET A 1 -14.33 23.74 -78.71
CA MET A 1 -14.81 22.97 -79.88
C MET A 1 -14.44 21.53 -79.62
N SER A 2 -15.35 20.78 -78.99
CA SER A 2 -16.24 19.81 -79.66
C SER A 2 -15.57 18.44 -79.63
N GLY A 3 -16.14 17.38 -79.07
CA GLY A 3 -17.47 17.19 -78.53
C GLY A 3 -17.78 15.68 -78.53
N SER A 4 -18.74 15.31 -77.68
CA SER A 4 -19.71 14.23 -77.84
C SER A 4 -19.26 12.94 -78.52
N ILE A 5 -19.26 11.84 -77.75
CA ILE A 5 -19.98 10.59 -78.00
C ILE A 5 -19.69 9.70 -76.79
N ILE A 6 -20.55 9.73 -75.76
CA ILE A 6 -21.01 8.56 -74.96
C ILE A 6 -22.32 9.00 -74.30
N HIS A 7 -23.41 9.04 -75.06
CA HIS A 7 -24.76 9.28 -74.54
C HIS A 7 -25.75 8.37 -75.28
N GLU A 8 -25.58 7.04 -75.17
CA GLU A 8 -26.62 6.10 -75.63
C GLU A 8 -26.40 4.68 -75.06
N LYS A 9 -26.75 4.47 -73.78
CA LYS A 9 -27.10 3.15 -73.21
C LYS A 9 -27.52 3.29 -71.75
N LEU A 10 -28.69 3.88 -71.50
CA LEU A 10 -29.42 3.79 -70.22
C LEU A 10 -30.82 4.40 -70.38
N ALA A 11 -31.65 3.75 -71.21
CA ALA A 11 -33.05 4.10 -71.37
C ALA A 11 -33.88 2.83 -71.61
N SER A 12 -33.97 1.97 -70.59
CA SER A 12 -34.98 0.90 -70.51
C SER A 12 -35.05 0.30 -69.10
N LEU A 13 -35.30 1.12 -68.08
CA LEU A 13 -35.79 0.66 -66.79
C LEU A 13 -36.92 1.62 -66.41
N GLY A 14 -38.15 1.09 -66.33
CA GLY A 14 -39.34 1.85 -65.95
C GLY A 14 -39.21 2.45 -64.55
N PRO A 15 -40.10 3.37 -64.16
CA PRO A 15 -39.96 4.07 -62.88
C PRO A 15 -40.13 3.07 -61.74
N ALA A 16 -39.02 2.75 -61.08
CA ALA A 16 -39.05 2.17 -59.75
C ALA A 16 -39.73 3.19 -58.83
N ARG A 17 -40.80 2.76 -58.16
CA ARG A 17 -41.57 3.54 -57.20
C ARG A 17 -40.62 4.21 -56.21
N GLN A 18 -40.63 5.54 -56.17
CA GLN A 18 -40.20 6.29 -55.01
C GLN A 18 -41.20 5.99 -53.90
N ASP A 19 -40.97 4.90 -53.16
CA ASP A 19 -41.50 4.80 -51.81
C ASP A 19 -40.83 5.92 -51.02
N SER A 20 -41.64 6.88 -50.62
CA SER A 20 -41.26 8.00 -49.77
C SER A 20 -40.63 7.47 -48.49
N VAL A 21 -39.30 7.55 -48.41
CA VAL A 21 -38.53 7.48 -47.17
C VAL A 21 -38.82 8.76 -46.39
N ASN A 22 -40.02 8.87 -45.83
CA ASN A 22 -40.27 9.74 -44.69
C ASN A 22 -39.76 8.99 -43.47
N ASN A 23 -38.74 9.56 -42.85
CA ASN A 23 -38.10 9.05 -41.65
C ASN A 23 -39.17 8.93 -40.52
N ASP A 24 -39.55 7.70 -40.18
CA ASP A 24 -40.52 7.36 -39.12
C ASP A 24 -40.06 7.87 -37.74
N TYR A 25 -40.34 9.12 -37.42
CA TYR A 25 -40.22 9.67 -36.08
C TYR A 25 -41.46 9.27 -35.27
N SER A 26 -41.47 8.06 -34.71
CA SER A 26 -42.50 7.67 -33.74
C SER A 26 -42.10 8.21 -32.35
N PRO A 27 -43.00 8.93 -31.66
CA PRO A 27 -42.77 9.37 -30.28
C PRO A 27 -42.44 8.23 -29.31
N LEU A 28 -42.90 7.00 -29.58
CA LEU A 28 -42.64 5.82 -28.74
C LEU A 28 -41.17 5.43 -28.67
N LYS A 29 -40.35 5.80 -29.68
CA LYS A 29 -38.91 5.61 -29.63
C LYS A 29 -38.25 6.39 -28.49
N LEU A 30 -38.87 7.47 -28.01
CA LEU A 30 -38.41 8.21 -26.84
C LEU A 30 -38.32 7.31 -25.61
N PHE A 31 -39.36 6.52 -25.34
CA PHE A 31 -39.38 5.60 -24.20
C PHE A 31 -38.32 4.51 -24.35
N THR A 32 -38.21 3.90 -25.53
CA THR A 32 -37.22 2.85 -25.81
C THR A 32 -35.78 3.37 -25.70
N ALA A 33 -35.52 4.58 -26.19
CA ALA A 33 -34.24 5.26 -26.05
C ALA A 33 -33.93 5.57 -24.58
N ALA A 34 -34.87 6.17 -23.85
CA ALA A 34 -34.73 6.45 -22.43
C ALA A 34 -34.46 5.18 -21.62
N LYS A 35 -35.20 4.09 -21.87
CA LYS A 35 -35.03 2.78 -21.26
C LYS A 35 -33.64 2.21 -21.51
N THR A 36 -33.13 2.34 -22.73
CA THR A 36 -31.78 1.88 -23.09
C THR A 36 -30.71 2.69 -22.35
N THR A 37 -30.80 4.03 -22.39
CA THR A 37 -29.86 4.93 -21.71
C THR A 37 -29.85 4.71 -20.19
N ILE A 38 -31.01 4.67 -19.53
CA ILE A 38 -31.07 4.46 -18.07
C ILE A 38 -30.56 3.08 -17.68
N THR A 39 -30.80 2.05 -18.50
CA THR A 39 -30.25 0.70 -18.28
C THR A 39 -28.73 0.70 -18.34
N GLU A 40 -28.12 1.41 -19.30
CA GLU A 40 -26.66 1.57 -19.38
C GLU A 40 -26.09 2.31 -18.17
N ILE A 41 -26.73 3.41 -17.76
CA ILE A 41 -26.33 4.16 -16.57
C ILE A 41 -26.39 3.27 -15.32
N PHE A 42 -27.45 2.48 -15.14
CA PHE A 42 -27.55 1.57 -14.01
C PHE A 42 -26.56 0.41 -14.05
N LYS A 43 -26.13 -0.05 -15.25
CA LYS A 43 -24.99 -0.97 -15.38
C LYS A 43 -23.70 -0.31 -14.90
N ASN A 44 -23.47 0.96 -15.25
CA ASN A 44 -22.32 1.73 -14.75
C ASN A 44 -22.37 1.92 -13.23
N ILE A 45 -23.55 2.20 -12.66
CA ILE A 45 -23.77 2.26 -11.20
C ILE A 45 -23.44 0.91 -10.55
N ALA A 46 -23.87 -0.21 -11.15
CA ALA A 46 -23.57 -1.53 -10.62
C ALA A 46 -22.06 -1.83 -10.57
N LEU A 47 -21.33 -1.45 -11.63
CA LEU A 47 -19.86 -1.54 -11.67
C LEU A 47 -19.23 -0.66 -10.59
N TYR A 48 -19.69 0.58 -10.45
CA TYR A 48 -19.20 1.51 -9.43
C TYR A 48 -19.43 1.00 -8.01
N VAL A 49 -20.63 0.49 -7.71
CA VAL A 49 -20.95 -0.14 -6.41
C VAL A 49 -20.04 -1.34 -6.13
N ASN A 50 -19.72 -2.15 -7.15
CA ASN A 50 -18.84 -3.30 -7.00
C ASN A 50 -17.38 -2.88 -6.74
N ASP A 51 -16.88 -1.88 -7.44
CA ASP A 51 -15.53 -1.35 -7.24
C ASP A 51 -15.39 -0.63 -5.90
N SER A 52 -16.42 0.11 -5.47
CA SER A 52 -16.51 0.66 -4.12
C SER A 52 -16.49 -0.44 -3.06
N ASN A 53 -17.30 -1.50 -3.20
CA ASN A 53 -17.30 -2.61 -2.24
C ASN A 53 -15.92 -3.28 -2.12
N LYS A 54 -15.24 -3.56 -3.23
CA LYS A 54 -13.87 -4.11 -3.20
C LYS A 54 -12.89 -3.19 -2.46
N PHE A 55 -12.98 -1.89 -2.70
CA PHE A 55 -12.15 -0.91 -1.99
C PHE A 55 -12.46 -0.91 -0.49
N LEU A 56 -13.73 -0.95 -0.11
CA LEU A 56 -14.13 -0.97 1.29
C LEU A 56 -13.71 -2.27 2.00
N ASP A 57 -13.75 -3.42 1.31
CA ASP A 57 -13.25 -4.71 1.82
C ASP A 57 -11.73 -4.71 2.04
N GLU A 58 -10.98 -3.96 1.23
CA GLU A 58 -9.54 -3.76 1.47
C GLU A 58 -9.29 -2.85 2.69
N VAL A 59 -10.10 -1.79 2.82
CA VAL A 59 -9.99 -0.82 3.92
C VAL A 59 -10.43 -1.42 5.26
N SER A 60 -11.47 -2.26 5.28
CA SER A 60 -11.97 -2.91 6.50
C SER A 60 -11.01 -3.95 7.06
N LYS A 61 -10.16 -4.55 6.21
CA LYS A 61 -9.05 -5.42 6.65
C LYS A 61 -7.91 -4.66 7.33
N SER A 62 -7.91 -3.33 7.30
CA SER A 62 -6.90 -2.54 8.01
C SER A 62 -7.36 -2.24 9.44
N ASP A 63 -6.48 -2.45 10.43
CA ASP A 63 -6.74 -2.25 11.87
C ASP A 63 -7.02 -0.78 12.29
N ARG A 64 -7.25 0.13 11.34
CA ARG A 64 -7.26 1.58 11.55
C ARG A 64 -8.66 2.19 11.68
N ASN A 65 -9.72 1.38 11.75
CA ASN A 65 -11.13 1.82 11.89
C ASN A 65 -11.51 2.99 10.97
N LEU A 66 -11.06 2.92 9.71
CA LEU A 66 -11.31 3.97 8.72
C LEU A 66 -12.79 4.07 8.35
N ILE A 67 -13.52 2.96 8.43
CA ILE A 67 -14.95 2.84 8.18
C ILE A 67 -15.66 2.17 9.37
N ASN A 68 -16.92 2.56 9.60
CA ASN A 68 -17.80 1.87 10.55
C ASN A 68 -18.41 0.63 9.89
N ASP A 69 -18.42 -0.49 10.61
CA ASP A 69 -18.95 -1.77 10.09
C ASP A 69 -20.40 -1.68 9.61
N ASP A 70 -21.23 -0.85 10.24
CA ASP A 70 -22.62 -0.64 9.82
C ASP A 70 -22.70 -0.01 8.42
N LYS A 71 -21.87 1.02 8.16
CA LYS A 71 -21.80 1.65 6.83
C LYS A 71 -21.25 0.71 5.76
N HIS A 72 -20.32 -0.18 6.14
CA HIS A 72 -19.80 -1.20 5.25
C HIS A 72 -20.90 -2.20 4.83
N LYS A 73 -21.70 -2.69 5.79
CA LYS A 73 -22.85 -3.56 5.52
C LYS A 73 -23.91 -2.85 4.67
N ASP A 74 -24.22 -1.59 4.95
CA ASP A 74 -25.19 -0.82 4.17
C ASP A 74 -24.79 -0.74 2.70
N ILE A 75 -23.50 -0.52 2.42
CA ILE A 75 -22.96 -0.43 1.05
C ILE A 75 -22.92 -1.79 0.36
N GLN A 76 -22.67 -2.88 1.09
CA GLN A 76 -22.77 -4.24 0.54
C GLN A 76 -24.20 -4.54 0.07
N GLN A 77 -25.23 -4.12 0.83
CA GLN A 77 -26.63 -4.28 0.45
C GLN A 77 -27.03 -3.45 -0.78
N LEU A 78 -26.30 -2.40 -1.15
CA LEU A 78 -26.60 -1.60 -2.34
C LEU A 78 -26.46 -2.42 -3.63
N LYS A 79 -25.59 -3.44 -3.65
CA LYS A 79 -25.40 -4.31 -4.81
C LYS A 79 -26.70 -5.03 -5.19
N ASP A 80 -27.38 -5.59 -4.19
CA ASP A 80 -28.65 -6.28 -4.41
C ASP A 80 -29.76 -5.30 -4.79
N LYS A 81 -29.77 -4.12 -4.17
CA LYS A 81 -30.74 -3.05 -4.49
C LYS A 81 -30.61 -2.60 -5.96
N VAL A 82 -29.40 -2.35 -6.45
CA VAL A 82 -29.15 -1.95 -7.85
C VAL A 82 -29.53 -3.07 -8.82
N THR A 83 -29.22 -4.32 -8.49
CA THR A 83 -29.60 -5.49 -9.31
C THR A 83 -31.12 -5.62 -9.43
N ARG A 84 -31.85 -5.40 -8.32
CA ARG A 84 -33.32 -5.38 -8.33
C ARG A 84 -33.86 -4.24 -9.19
N ILE A 85 -33.31 -3.03 -9.07
CA ILE A 85 -33.74 -1.89 -9.90
C ILE A 85 -33.51 -2.18 -11.39
N LEU A 86 -32.35 -2.72 -11.76
CA LEU A 86 -32.07 -3.15 -13.14
C LEU A 86 -33.10 -4.17 -13.66
N SER A 87 -33.53 -5.11 -12.82
CA SER A 87 -34.56 -6.09 -13.19
C SER A 87 -35.95 -5.47 -13.38
N VAL A 88 -36.27 -4.39 -12.64
CA VAL A 88 -37.52 -3.64 -12.79
C VAL A 88 -37.49 -2.83 -14.08
N ILE A 89 -36.45 -2.01 -14.29
CA ILE A 89 -36.27 -1.21 -15.51
C ILE A 89 -36.35 -2.06 -16.78
N SER A 90 -35.76 -3.26 -16.76
CA SER A 90 -35.78 -4.16 -17.91
C SER A 90 -37.20 -4.65 -18.26
N ARG A 91 -38.06 -4.77 -17.26
CA ARG A 91 -39.46 -5.24 -17.39
C ARG A 91 -40.44 -4.10 -17.67
N ASP A 92 -40.06 -2.85 -17.44
CA ASP A 92 -40.93 -1.70 -17.65
C ASP A 92 -41.35 -1.57 -19.11
N HIS A 93 -42.64 -1.32 -19.30
CA HIS A 93 -43.32 -1.20 -20.59
C HIS A 93 -44.41 -0.13 -20.46
N MET A 94 -44.79 0.50 -21.56
CA MET A 94 -45.89 1.45 -21.60
C MET A 94 -47.22 0.69 -21.59
N LYS A 95 -48.13 0.98 -20.66
CA LYS A 95 -49.40 0.25 -20.55
C LYS A 95 -50.58 1.18 -20.81
N VAL A 96 -51.43 0.81 -21.76
CA VAL A 96 -52.70 1.47 -22.04
C VAL A 96 -53.88 0.52 -21.78
N VAL A 97 -54.93 1.04 -21.17
CA VAL A 97 -56.14 0.27 -20.86
C VAL A 97 -57.37 0.92 -21.49
N PHE A 98 -58.12 0.11 -22.26
CA PHE A 98 -59.33 0.54 -22.97
C PHE A 98 -60.57 0.15 -22.17
N PHE A 99 -61.48 1.11 -21.99
CA PHE A 99 -62.70 0.98 -21.19
C PHE A 99 -63.93 1.50 -21.93
N GLY A 100 -65.11 1.12 -21.47
CA GLY A 100 -66.39 1.49 -22.07
C GLY A 100 -67.41 0.35 -22.06
N ARG A 101 -68.68 0.67 -22.33
CA ARG A 101 -69.76 -0.33 -22.39
C ARG A 101 -69.50 -1.43 -23.42
N THR A 102 -70.12 -2.59 -23.22
CA THR A 102 -70.17 -3.66 -24.22
C THR A 102 -70.64 -3.11 -25.57
N SER A 103 -70.02 -3.57 -26.66
CA SER A 103 -70.33 -3.16 -28.04
C SER A 103 -69.96 -1.72 -28.42
N ASN A 104 -69.40 -0.86 -27.54
CA ASN A 104 -68.90 0.46 -27.94
C ASN A 104 -67.70 0.39 -28.92
N GLY A 105 -67.11 -0.79 -29.12
CA GLY A 105 -66.07 -1.04 -30.12
C GLY A 105 -64.64 -0.98 -29.60
N LYS A 106 -64.41 -1.20 -28.30
CA LYS A 106 -63.08 -1.28 -27.67
C LYS A 106 -62.11 -2.20 -28.42
N SER A 107 -62.47 -3.47 -28.58
CA SER A 107 -61.67 -4.48 -29.30
C SER A 107 -61.44 -4.10 -30.77
N THR A 108 -62.40 -3.42 -31.41
CA THR A 108 -62.23 -2.88 -32.77
C THR A 108 -61.22 -1.73 -32.81
N THR A 109 -61.24 -0.83 -31.82
CA THR A 109 -60.26 0.26 -31.69
C THR A 109 -58.85 -0.29 -31.49
N VAL A 110 -58.68 -1.26 -30.58
CA VAL A 110 -57.38 -1.90 -30.33
C VAL A 110 -56.87 -2.59 -31.60
N ASN A 111 -57.70 -3.38 -32.28
CA ASN A 111 -57.33 -3.99 -33.56
C ASN A 111 -57.00 -2.96 -34.64
N ALA A 112 -57.71 -1.82 -34.68
CA ALA A 112 -57.42 -0.74 -35.62
C ALA A 112 -56.03 -0.16 -35.36
N MET A 113 -55.67 0.11 -34.10
CA MET A 113 -54.35 0.59 -33.69
C MET A 113 -53.23 -0.41 -34.02
N LEU A 114 -53.49 -1.70 -33.81
CA LEU A 114 -52.56 -2.78 -34.12
C LEU A 114 -52.44 -3.07 -35.63
N ARG A 115 -53.36 -2.54 -36.44
CA ARG A 115 -53.50 -2.78 -37.89
C ARG A 115 -53.75 -4.24 -38.27
N GLU A 116 -54.21 -5.05 -37.31
CA GLU A 116 -54.44 -6.47 -37.48
C GLU A 116 -55.61 -6.92 -36.58
N ARG A 117 -56.36 -7.95 -37.01
CA ARG A 117 -57.48 -8.50 -36.23
C ARG A 117 -56.99 -9.56 -35.23
N ILE A 118 -56.41 -9.09 -34.14
CA ILE A 118 -55.88 -9.96 -33.07
C ILE A 118 -56.98 -10.31 -32.06
N LEU A 119 -57.71 -9.30 -31.57
CA LEU A 119 -58.81 -9.48 -30.61
C LEU A 119 -60.11 -9.94 -31.30
N PRO A 120 -60.95 -10.75 -30.63
CA PRO A 120 -62.24 -11.15 -31.17
C PRO A 120 -63.18 -9.96 -31.32
N VAL A 121 -63.76 -9.79 -32.52
CA VAL A 121 -64.76 -8.75 -32.83
C VAL A 121 -65.98 -9.43 -33.46
N GLY A 122 -67.18 -9.08 -33.00
CA GLY A 122 -68.43 -9.73 -33.39
C GLY A 122 -69.66 -9.09 -32.72
N MET A 123 -70.86 -9.56 -33.08
CA MET A 123 -72.10 -9.11 -32.44
C MET A 123 -72.32 -9.84 -31.10
N GLY A 124 -72.59 -9.10 -30.02
CA GLY A 124 -72.78 -9.61 -28.66
C GLY A 124 -71.61 -9.33 -27.71
N HIS A 125 -71.64 -9.90 -26.51
CA HIS A 125 -70.47 -9.86 -25.61
C HIS A 125 -69.34 -10.67 -26.27
N THR A 126 -68.28 -10.00 -26.71
CA THR A 126 -67.13 -10.68 -27.36
C THR A 126 -65.94 -10.81 -26.42
N THR A 127 -65.89 -10.00 -25.37
CA THR A 127 -64.79 -9.94 -24.38
C THR A 127 -65.41 -10.02 -22.99
N ASN A 128 -65.23 -11.17 -22.32
CA ASN A 128 -65.74 -11.38 -20.96
C ASN A 128 -64.70 -11.16 -19.86
N CYS A 129 -63.42 -11.20 -20.20
CA CYS A 129 -62.28 -11.08 -19.29
C CYS A 129 -61.27 -10.07 -19.85
N PHE A 130 -60.27 -9.67 -19.07
CA PHE A 130 -59.22 -8.78 -19.56
C PHE A 130 -58.34 -9.49 -20.58
N LEU A 131 -58.12 -8.85 -21.73
CA LEU A 131 -57.23 -9.33 -22.79
C LEU A 131 -56.05 -8.37 -22.90
N GLN A 132 -54.86 -8.84 -22.51
CA GLN A 132 -53.63 -8.06 -22.55
C GLN A 132 -52.74 -8.52 -23.69
N ILE A 133 -52.37 -7.60 -24.58
CA ILE A 133 -51.54 -7.88 -25.75
C ILE A 133 -50.14 -7.34 -25.47
N GLU A 134 -49.14 -8.23 -25.51
CA GLU A 134 -47.73 -7.91 -25.29
C GLU A 134 -46.88 -8.35 -26.49
N GLY A 135 -45.77 -7.65 -26.74
CA GLY A 135 -44.81 -8.03 -27.76
C GLY A 135 -43.92 -9.21 -27.33
N THR A 136 -43.77 -10.22 -28.19
CA THR A 136 -42.79 -11.32 -28.00
C THR A 136 -41.73 -11.33 -29.09
N ASP A 137 -40.53 -11.81 -28.74
CA ASP A 137 -39.43 -12.05 -29.67
C ASP A 137 -39.56 -13.41 -30.37
N GLN A 138 -40.55 -14.24 -29.98
CA GLN A 138 -40.86 -15.49 -30.66
C GLN A 138 -41.57 -15.24 -32.00
N ALA A 139 -41.30 -16.10 -32.99
CA ALA A 139 -41.87 -15.98 -34.32
C ALA A 139 -43.38 -16.33 -34.36
N GLU A 140 -43.82 -17.27 -33.52
CA GLU A 140 -45.21 -17.69 -33.43
C GLU A 140 -45.91 -17.02 -32.24
N PRO A 141 -47.13 -16.50 -32.43
CA PRO A 141 -47.89 -15.92 -31.33
C PRO A 141 -48.47 -17.02 -30.44
N TYR A 142 -48.62 -16.74 -29.14
CA TYR A 142 -49.19 -17.68 -28.16
C TYR A 142 -50.00 -16.95 -27.08
N VAL A 143 -50.78 -17.70 -26.33
CA VAL A 143 -51.68 -17.21 -25.29
C VAL A 143 -51.33 -17.85 -23.95
N LEU A 144 -51.27 -17.05 -22.90
CA LEU A 144 -51.15 -17.50 -21.51
C LEU A 144 -52.45 -17.23 -20.76
N THR A 145 -52.94 -18.25 -20.07
CA THR A 145 -54.16 -18.18 -19.27
C THR A 145 -53.85 -17.96 -17.79
N PRO A 146 -54.75 -17.33 -17.01
CA PRO A 146 -54.49 -17.07 -15.59
C PRO A 146 -54.22 -18.38 -14.83
N GLY A 147 -53.13 -18.40 -14.06
CA GLY A 147 -52.72 -19.56 -13.26
C GLY A 147 -51.96 -20.67 -14.01
N SER A 148 -51.65 -20.48 -15.30
CA SER A 148 -50.84 -21.43 -16.08
C SER A 148 -49.89 -20.69 -17.03
N ASP A 149 -48.59 -20.97 -16.90
CA ASP A 149 -47.53 -20.44 -17.78
C ASP A 149 -47.34 -21.30 -19.05
N GLU A 150 -48.24 -22.26 -19.32
CA GLU A 150 -48.15 -23.09 -20.52
C GLU A 150 -48.65 -22.33 -21.77
N PRO A 151 -47.83 -22.22 -22.83
CA PRO A 151 -48.22 -21.49 -24.04
C PRO A 151 -49.29 -22.25 -24.82
N LYS A 152 -50.43 -21.61 -25.05
CA LYS A 152 -51.53 -22.11 -25.90
C LYS A 152 -51.51 -21.41 -27.26
N SER A 153 -51.94 -22.12 -28.31
CA SER A 153 -52.05 -21.53 -29.65
C SER A 153 -53.12 -20.43 -29.71
N VAL A 154 -52.90 -19.39 -30.51
CA VAL A 154 -53.84 -18.26 -30.70
C VAL A 154 -55.16 -18.69 -31.35
N THR A 155 -55.21 -19.79 -32.09
CA THR A 155 -56.48 -20.31 -32.61
C THR A 155 -57.48 -20.65 -31.51
N SER A 156 -56.99 -20.87 -30.28
CA SER A 156 -57.81 -21.07 -29.08
C SER A 156 -58.39 -19.78 -28.52
N LEU A 157 -57.98 -18.58 -28.97
CA LEU A 157 -58.45 -17.30 -28.45
C LEU A 157 -59.97 -17.09 -28.68
N GLY A 158 -60.49 -17.55 -29.82
CA GLY A 158 -61.93 -17.58 -30.07
C GLY A 158 -62.70 -18.48 -29.10
N ASN A 159 -62.04 -19.49 -28.54
CA ASN A 159 -62.58 -20.43 -27.55
C ASN A 159 -62.25 -20.05 -26.09
N VAL A 160 -61.39 -19.06 -25.81
CA VAL A 160 -60.96 -18.74 -24.44
C VAL A 160 -61.33 -17.30 -24.04
N GLY A 161 -61.25 -16.35 -24.98
CA GLY A 161 -61.56 -14.94 -24.74
C GLY A 161 -63.00 -14.54 -25.09
N SER A 162 -63.71 -15.34 -25.89
CA SER A 162 -65.09 -15.06 -26.29
C SER A 162 -66.08 -15.39 -25.19
N ALA A 163 -67.01 -14.47 -24.90
CA ALA A 163 -68.12 -14.71 -23.97
C ALA A 163 -69.03 -15.89 -24.33
N LEU A 164 -68.91 -16.37 -25.57
CA LEU A 164 -69.69 -17.43 -26.18
C LEU A 164 -69.02 -18.82 -26.02
N SER A 165 -67.88 -18.91 -25.34
CA SER A 165 -67.21 -20.19 -25.06
C SER A 165 -67.87 -21.00 -23.93
N ARG A 166 -67.66 -22.33 -23.96
CA ARG A 166 -68.15 -23.30 -22.97
C ARG A 166 -67.42 -23.22 -21.63
N GLU A 167 -66.20 -22.70 -21.60
CA GLU A 167 -65.42 -22.43 -20.38
C GLU A 167 -65.42 -20.92 -20.13
N LYS A 168 -66.32 -20.44 -19.26
CA LYS A 168 -66.38 -19.01 -18.91
C LYS A 168 -65.29 -18.70 -17.89
N LEU A 169 -64.24 -18.01 -18.33
CA LEU A 169 -63.33 -17.32 -17.42
C LEU A 169 -64.09 -16.22 -16.67
N ASP A 170 -63.69 -15.99 -15.42
CA ASP A 170 -64.27 -14.91 -14.62
C ASP A 170 -63.92 -13.54 -15.21
N SER A 171 -64.77 -12.55 -14.95
CA SER A 171 -64.62 -11.20 -15.49
C SER A 171 -63.36 -10.46 -15.00
N ASP A 172 -62.78 -10.88 -13.87
CA ASP A 172 -61.50 -10.39 -13.34
C ASP A 172 -60.27 -11.16 -13.87
N SER A 173 -60.46 -12.19 -14.69
CA SER A 173 -59.36 -12.97 -15.26
C SER A 173 -58.57 -12.18 -16.30
N LEU A 174 -57.24 -12.31 -16.29
CA LEU A 174 -56.34 -11.72 -17.29
C LEU A 174 -55.77 -12.80 -18.21
N VAL A 175 -56.04 -12.69 -19.50
CA VAL A 175 -55.45 -13.52 -20.56
C VAL A 175 -54.40 -12.71 -21.29
N LYS A 176 -53.17 -13.23 -21.36
CA LYS A 176 -52.06 -12.57 -22.07
C LYS A 176 -51.89 -13.15 -23.46
N ILE A 177 -51.87 -12.29 -24.46
CA ILE A 177 -51.68 -12.60 -25.88
C ILE A 177 -50.31 -12.08 -26.27
N LEU A 178 -49.38 -12.97 -26.52
CA LEU A 178 -48.00 -12.67 -26.88
C LEU A 178 -47.91 -12.66 -28.40
N TRP A 179 -47.70 -11.50 -28.99
CA TRP A 179 -47.70 -11.29 -30.43
C TRP A 179 -46.31 -10.87 -30.95
N PRO A 180 -45.81 -11.41 -32.07
CA PRO A 180 -44.48 -11.10 -32.58
C PRO A 180 -44.26 -9.59 -32.80
N LYS A 181 -43.20 -9.04 -32.19
CA LYS A 181 -42.82 -7.61 -32.31
C LYS A 181 -42.51 -7.18 -33.76
N GLU A 182 -42.16 -8.12 -34.62
CA GLU A 182 -41.89 -7.84 -36.03
C GLU A 182 -43.17 -7.39 -36.77
N LYS A 183 -44.34 -7.87 -36.35
CA LYS A 183 -45.63 -7.65 -37.02
C LYS A 183 -46.30 -6.33 -36.64
N CYS A 184 -46.04 -5.79 -35.45
CA CYS A 184 -46.69 -4.58 -34.96
C CYS A 184 -45.70 -3.58 -34.39
N ARG A 185 -45.75 -2.33 -34.87
CA ARG A 185 -44.89 -1.24 -34.41
C ARG A 185 -45.10 -0.91 -32.94
N LEU A 186 -46.35 -0.79 -32.48
CA LEU A 186 -46.66 -0.46 -31.08
C LEU A 186 -46.05 -1.47 -30.11
N LEU A 187 -46.18 -2.77 -30.41
CA LEU A 187 -45.63 -3.84 -29.58
C LEU A 187 -44.10 -3.92 -29.63
N ARG A 188 -43.49 -3.47 -30.73
CA ARG A 188 -42.04 -3.38 -30.87
C ARG A 188 -41.44 -2.32 -29.96
N ASP A 189 -42.16 -1.20 -29.80
CA ASP A 189 -41.75 -0.07 -28.98
C ASP A 189 -42.24 -0.20 -27.52
N ASP A 190 -42.37 -1.43 -27.00
CA ASP A 190 -42.76 -1.76 -25.61
C ASP A 190 -44.15 -1.22 -25.16
N VAL A 191 -45.13 -1.11 -26.06
CA VAL A 191 -46.53 -0.80 -25.69
C VAL A 191 -47.31 -2.09 -25.42
N ILE A 192 -47.97 -2.14 -24.26
CA ILE A 192 -48.95 -3.15 -23.87
C ILE A 192 -50.34 -2.54 -23.97
N LEU A 193 -51.23 -3.23 -24.69
CA LEU A 193 -52.63 -2.84 -24.83
C LEU A 193 -53.53 -3.81 -24.07
N VAL A 194 -54.42 -3.27 -23.24
CA VAL A 194 -55.36 -4.06 -22.44
C VAL A 194 -56.78 -3.71 -22.85
N ASP A 195 -57.52 -4.68 -23.38
CA ASP A 195 -58.96 -4.60 -23.63
C ASP A 195 -59.71 -5.12 -22.40
N SER A 196 -60.53 -4.26 -21.79
CA SER A 196 -61.34 -4.62 -20.62
C SER A 196 -62.70 -5.22 -21.01
N PRO A 197 -63.33 -5.99 -20.12
CA PRO A 197 -64.73 -6.33 -20.26
C PRO A 197 -65.62 -5.07 -20.29
N GLY A 198 -66.87 -5.21 -20.74
CA GLY A 198 -67.84 -4.11 -20.65
C GLY A 198 -68.06 -3.66 -19.19
N ILE A 199 -68.02 -2.35 -18.94
CA ILE A 199 -68.28 -1.76 -17.59
C ILE A 199 -69.69 -2.14 -17.08
N ASP A 200 -70.60 -2.46 -17.99
CA ASP A 200 -71.97 -2.91 -17.73
C ASP A 200 -72.09 -4.37 -17.25
N VAL A 201 -71.01 -5.16 -17.29
CA VAL A 201 -71.04 -6.61 -17.02
C VAL A 201 -70.83 -6.94 -15.53
N SER A 202 -70.11 -6.10 -14.78
CA SER A 202 -69.77 -6.36 -13.37
C SER A 202 -69.99 -5.13 -12.49
N ALA A 203 -70.48 -5.36 -11.27
CA ALA A 203 -70.62 -4.31 -10.25
C ALA A 203 -69.31 -4.02 -9.48
N ASN A 204 -68.32 -4.94 -9.54
CA ASN A 204 -67.08 -4.88 -8.77
C ASN A 204 -65.95 -4.18 -9.55
N LEU A 205 -66.18 -2.93 -9.93
CA LEU A 205 -65.24 -2.13 -10.71
C LEU A 205 -63.94 -1.80 -9.97
N ASP A 206 -63.99 -1.74 -8.63
CA ASP A 206 -62.85 -1.41 -7.78
C ASP A 206 -61.74 -2.47 -7.82
N GLN A 207 -62.12 -3.75 -7.85
CA GLN A 207 -61.18 -4.87 -7.94
C GLN A 207 -60.43 -4.88 -9.29
N TRP A 208 -61.11 -4.49 -10.37
CA TRP A 208 -60.48 -4.36 -11.69
C TRP A 208 -59.41 -3.26 -11.70
N ILE A 209 -59.66 -2.14 -11.02
CA ILE A 209 -58.69 -1.05 -10.92
C ILE A 209 -57.45 -1.53 -10.16
N GLU A 210 -57.65 -2.16 -9.00
CA GLU A 210 -56.58 -2.71 -8.15
C GLU A 210 -55.70 -3.74 -8.87
N ASN A 211 -56.32 -4.69 -9.58
CA ASN A 211 -55.59 -5.81 -10.16
C ASN A 211 -54.91 -5.48 -11.49
N HIS A 212 -55.53 -4.64 -12.33
CA HIS A 212 -55.14 -4.52 -13.74
C HIS A 212 -54.81 -3.10 -14.21
N CYS A 213 -55.08 -2.06 -13.41
CA CYS A 213 -55.08 -0.67 -13.90
C CYS A 213 -54.15 0.29 -13.15
N LEU A 214 -53.67 -0.05 -11.95
CA LEU A 214 -52.82 0.84 -11.15
C LEU A 214 -51.47 1.18 -11.82
N ASP A 215 -50.99 0.30 -12.70
CA ASP A 215 -49.75 0.41 -13.47
C ASP A 215 -49.97 0.96 -14.89
N ALA A 216 -51.18 1.43 -15.22
CA ALA A 216 -51.50 2.01 -16.52
C ALA A 216 -51.01 3.45 -16.65
N ASP A 217 -50.36 3.75 -17.78
CA ASP A 217 -49.86 5.09 -18.10
C ASP A 217 -50.93 5.96 -18.78
N VAL A 218 -51.85 5.33 -19.52
CA VAL A 218 -52.94 5.98 -20.26
C VAL A 218 -54.23 5.14 -20.20
N PHE A 219 -55.36 5.82 -20.03
CA PHE A 219 -56.70 5.27 -20.10
C PHE A 219 -57.42 5.77 -21.35
N VAL A 220 -58.13 4.88 -22.05
CA VAL A 220 -58.91 5.23 -23.23
C VAL A 220 -60.37 4.82 -23.02
N LEU A 221 -61.26 5.80 -22.87
CA LEU A 221 -62.69 5.59 -22.79
C LEU A 221 -63.29 5.58 -24.20
N VAL A 222 -63.83 4.43 -24.62
CA VAL A 222 -64.49 4.25 -25.91
C VAL A 222 -66.01 4.31 -25.74
N ILE A 223 -66.62 5.33 -26.33
CA ILE A 223 -68.06 5.62 -26.25
C ILE A 223 -68.66 5.47 -27.64
N SER A 224 -69.86 4.92 -27.77
CA SER A 224 -70.59 4.95 -29.05
C SER A 224 -71.19 6.33 -29.27
N ALA A 225 -70.92 6.97 -30.40
CA ALA A 225 -71.51 8.23 -30.84
C ALA A 225 -73.05 8.21 -30.93
N GLU A 226 -73.64 7.01 -31.06
CA GLU A 226 -75.10 6.82 -31.02
C GLU A 226 -75.67 6.99 -29.59
N SER A 227 -74.82 7.18 -28.57
CA SER A 227 -75.20 7.26 -27.16
C SER A 227 -74.35 8.26 -26.38
N THR A 228 -74.87 8.78 -25.28
CA THR A 228 -74.12 9.70 -24.40
C THR A 228 -73.24 8.94 -23.39
N ILE A 229 -72.28 9.65 -22.79
CA ILE A 229 -71.49 9.14 -21.66
C ILE A 229 -72.43 8.67 -20.55
N THR A 230 -72.31 7.42 -20.11
CA THR A 230 -73.20 6.84 -19.10
C THR A 230 -72.70 7.11 -17.68
N VAL A 231 -73.60 7.06 -16.69
CA VAL A 231 -73.24 7.20 -15.27
C VAL A 231 -72.25 6.11 -14.81
N ALA A 232 -72.35 4.90 -15.37
CA ALA A 232 -71.43 3.81 -15.05
C ALA A 232 -70.00 4.09 -15.55
N GLU A 233 -69.85 4.60 -16.78
CA GLU A 233 -68.57 5.03 -17.34
C GLU A 233 -67.96 6.19 -16.54
N LYS A 234 -68.78 7.19 -16.17
CA LYS A 234 -68.34 8.29 -15.31
C LYS A 234 -67.86 7.81 -13.95
N LYS A 235 -68.66 6.96 -13.28
CA LYS A 235 -68.32 6.40 -11.96
C LYS A 235 -67.01 5.62 -12.00
N PHE A 236 -66.78 4.82 -13.05
CA PHE A 236 -65.53 4.09 -13.21
C PHE A 236 -64.31 5.02 -13.22
N LEU A 237 -64.33 6.07 -14.06
CA LEU A 237 -63.20 6.99 -14.16
C LEU A 237 -63.05 7.91 -12.95
N HIS A 238 -64.14 8.24 -12.23
CA HIS A 238 -64.02 8.87 -10.91
C HIS A 238 -63.25 7.98 -9.93
N ASN A 239 -63.53 6.68 -9.90
CA ASN A 239 -62.78 5.76 -9.04
C ASN A 239 -61.31 5.64 -9.47
N VAL A 240 -61.01 5.71 -10.78
CA VAL A 240 -59.62 5.76 -11.28
C VAL A 240 -58.92 7.05 -10.85
N ALA A 241 -59.55 8.21 -11.04
CA ALA A 241 -59.00 9.51 -10.66
C ALA A 241 -58.84 9.70 -9.14
N GLN A 242 -59.62 8.98 -8.32
CA GLN A 242 -59.42 8.94 -6.86
C GLN A 242 -58.21 8.11 -6.44
N ARG A 243 -57.80 7.12 -7.24
CA ARG A 243 -56.72 6.18 -6.92
C ARG A 243 -55.40 6.54 -7.58
N LEU A 244 -55.43 7.24 -8.71
CA LEU A 244 -54.26 7.70 -9.44
C LEU A 244 -54.18 9.22 -9.41
N SER A 245 -52.99 9.75 -9.11
CA SER A 245 -52.74 11.19 -9.18
C SER A 245 -52.64 11.63 -10.63
N ASN A 246 -53.68 12.30 -11.13
CA ASN A 246 -53.78 12.87 -12.48
C ASN A 246 -53.58 11.85 -13.63
N PRO A 247 -54.50 10.87 -13.80
CA PRO A 247 -54.43 9.90 -14.88
C PRO A 247 -54.62 10.56 -16.26
N ASN A 248 -53.85 10.11 -17.26
CA ASN A 248 -54.08 10.51 -18.64
C ASN A 248 -55.29 9.77 -19.23
N ILE A 249 -56.37 10.50 -19.54
CA ILE A 249 -57.60 9.93 -20.08
C ILE A 249 -57.87 10.49 -21.47
N PHE A 250 -58.09 9.61 -22.44
CA PHE A 250 -58.59 9.92 -23.78
C PHE A 250 -60.05 9.48 -23.90
N ILE A 251 -60.88 10.26 -24.59
CA ILE A 251 -62.26 9.90 -24.91
C ILE A 251 -62.40 9.74 -26.42
N LEU A 252 -62.77 8.54 -26.84
CA LEU A 252 -63.03 8.21 -28.23
C LEU A 252 -64.53 8.07 -28.45
N MET A 253 -65.12 9.03 -29.13
CA MET A 253 -66.49 8.97 -29.65
C MET A 253 -66.47 8.11 -30.93
N ASN A 254 -66.56 6.80 -30.73
CA ASN A 254 -66.49 5.78 -31.77
C ASN A 254 -67.84 5.59 -32.47
N ARG A 255 -67.85 4.92 -33.64
CA ARG A 255 -69.02 4.78 -34.51
C ARG A 255 -69.56 6.10 -35.05
N TRP A 256 -68.69 7.10 -35.20
CA TRP A 256 -69.05 8.39 -35.82
C TRP A 256 -69.46 8.24 -37.30
N ASP A 257 -69.27 7.07 -37.92
CA ASP A 257 -69.80 6.75 -39.25
C ASP A 257 -71.32 6.62 -39.30
N ALA A 258 -72.00 6.47 -38.16
CA ALA A 258 -73.47 6.43 -38.08
C ALA A 258 -74.11 7.78 -38.41
N THR A 259 -73.45 8.91 -38.11
CA THR A 259 -73.97 10.25 -38.38
C THR A 259 -73.95 10.60 -39.87
N ALA A 260 -73.20 9.84 -40.69
CA ALA A 260 -73.20 10.01 -42.15
C ALA A 260 -74.56 9.67 -42.80
N PHE A 261 -75.47 9.00 -42.08
CA PHE A 261 -76.83 8.75 -42.54
C PHE A 261 -77.81 9.90 -42.19
N GLU A 262 -77.39 10.88 -41.38
CA GLU A 262 -78.20 12.02 -40.89
C GLU A 262 -77.39 13.35 -40.94
N PRO A 263 -77.13 13.91 -42.15
CA PRO A 263 -76.17 15.01 -42.34
C PRO A 263 -76.62 16.36 -41.75
N ASP A 264 -77.92 16.58 -41.56
CA ASP A 264 -78.46 17.89 -41.16
C ASP A 264 -78.19 18.25 -39.68
N GLU A 265 -77.94 17.24 -38.81
CA GLU A 265 -77.77 17.44 -37.36
C GLU A 265 -76.34 17.16 -36.85
N VAL A 266 -75.42 16.78 -37.73
CA VAL A 266 -74.07 16.30 -37.39
C VAL A 266 -73.29 17.29 -36.52
N GLU A 267 -73.32 18.57 -36.87
CA GLU A 267 -72.54 19.60 -36.14
C GLU A 267 -73.12 19.86 -34.74
N SER A 268 -74.45 19.90 -34.62
CA SER A 268 -75.11 20.07 -33.32
C SER A 268 -74.84 18.88 -32.41
N VAL A 269 -74.89 17.66 -32.94
CA VAL A 269 -74.60 16.43 -32.19
C VAL A 269 -73.12 16.40 -31.80
N ARG A 270 -72.20 16.77 -32.70
CA ARG A 270 -70.76 16.85 -32.42
C ARG A 270 -70.48 17.81 -31.27
N GLN A 271 -71.03 19.02 -31.33
CA GLN A 271 -70.86 20.02 -30.27
C GLN A 271 -71.42 19.51 -28.93
N GLN A 272 -72.59 18.87 -28.95
CA GLN A 272 -73.20 18.31 -27.74
C GLN A 272 -72.32 17.22 -27.08
N HIS A 273 -71.73 16.33 -27.88
CA HIS A 273 -70.81 15.30 -27.36
C HIS A 273 -69.50 15.90 -26.87
N LEU A 274 -68.98 16.91 -27.57
CA LEU A 274 -67.77 17.63 -27.17
C LEU A 274 -67.99 18.35 -25.84
N ASP A 275 -69.06 19.13 -25.69
CA ASP A 275 -69.38 19.87 -24.47
C ASP A 275 -69.51 18.94 -23.27
N ARG A 276 -70.16 17.78 -23.42
CA ARG A 276 -70.26 16.76 -22.36
C ARG A 276 -68.91 16.12 -22.02
N GLY A 277 -68.06 15.89 -23.02
CA GLY A 277 -66.70 15.39 -22.79
C GLY A 277 -65.83 16.40 -22.06
N LEU A 278 -65.95 17.69 -22.40
CA LEU A 278 -65.27 18.81 -21.76
C LEU A 278 -65.73 19.00 -20.31
N GLU A 279 -67.04 19.03 -20.07
CA GLU A 279 -67.62 19.07 -18.72
C GLU A 279 -67.07 17.91 -17.87
N PHE A 280 -67.00 16.71 -18.45
CA PHE A 280 -66.53 15.54 -17.72
C PHE A 280 -65.03 15.57 -17.41
N LEU A 281 -64.15 15.87 -18.37
CA LEU A 281 -62.70 15.87 -18.14
C LEU A 281 -62.21 17.10 -17.34
N CYS A 282 -62.77 18.27 -17.61
CA CYS A 282 -62.30 19.54 -17.06
C CYS A 282 -63.04 19.94 -15.78
N ASP A 283 -64.37 19.84 -15.78
CA ASP A 283 -65.20 20.36 -14.69
C ASP A 283 -65.52 19.30 -13.63
N GLU A 284 -65.65 18.02 -14.02
CA GLU A 284 -65.92 16.92 -13.07
C GLU A 284 -64.64 16.23 -12.56
N LEU A 285 -63.70 15.89 -13.46
CA LEU A 285 -62.46 15.18 -13.09
C LEU A 285 -61.26 16.10 -12.83
N HIS A 286 -61.31 17.36 -13.29
CA HIS A 286 -60.24 18.35 -13.13
C HIS A 286 -58.85 17.88 -13.60
N LEU A 287 -58.79 17.13 -14.72
CA LEU A 287 -57.53 16.54 -15.21
C LEU A 287 -56.76 17.44 -16.18
N CYS A 288 -57.48 18.24 -16.98
CA CYS A 288 -56.88 19.09 -18.01
C CYS A 288 -57.74 20.32 -18.30
N ASP A 289 -57.13 21.32 -18.94
CA ASP A 289 -57.83 22.52 -19.39
C ASP A 289 -58.77 22.23 -20.57
N ARG A 290 -59.82 23.05 -20.73
CA ARG A 290 -60.80 22.86 -21.83
C ARG A 290 -60.17 22.85 -23.22
N LYS A 291 -59.11 23.65 -23.42
CA LYS A 291 -58.38 23.68 -24.69
C LYS A 291 -57.61 22.39 -24.96
N GLU A 292 -56.87 21.89 -23.96
CA GLU A 292 -56.15 20.62 -24.06
C GLU A 292 -57.14 19.47 -24.30
N ALA A 293 -58.24 19.45 -23.55
CA ALA A 293 -59.27 18.43 -23.67
C ALA A 293 -59.88 18.37 -25.08
N SER A 294 -60.26 19.53 -25.66
CA SER A 294 -60.87 19.59 -26.99
C SER A 294 -59.90 19.25 -28.12
N GLU A 295 -58.63 19.68 -28.02
CA GLU A 295 -57.68 19.56 -29.13
C GLU A 295 -56.91 18.24 -29.10
N HIS A 296 -56.64 17.67 -27.91
CA HIS A 296 -55.69 16.58 -27.71
C HIS A 296 -56.24 15.35 -26.95
N ARG A 297 -57.44 15.40 -26.35
CA ARG A 297 -57.97 14.26 -25.53
C ARG A 297 -59.27 13.64 -26.05
N ILE A 298 -60.12 14.42 -26.73
CA ILE A 298 -61.45 13.98 -27.21
C ILE A 298 -61.43 13.87 -28.74
N PHE A 299 -61.78 12.70 -29.28
CA PHE A 299 -61.73 12.44 -30.74
C PHE A 299 -63.01 11.76 -31.25
N PHE A 300 -63.41 12.11 -32.48
CA PHE A 300 -64.60 11.56 -33.16
C PHE A 300 -64.21 10.61 -34.28
N ILE A 301 -64.30 9.30 -34.02
CA ILE A 301 -63.66 8.29 -34.85
C ILE A 301 -64.64 7.22 -35.36
N SER A 302 -64.22 6.52 -36.41
CA SER A 302 -64.78 5.20 -36.77
C SER A 302 -63.68 4.15 -36.77
N ALA A 303 -63.56 3.41 -35.66
CA ALA A 303 -62.60 2.31 -35.55
C ALA A 303 -62.86 1.19 -36.58
N ARG A 304 -64.12 0.99 -36.97
CA ARG A 304 -64.51 0.00 -37.99
C ARG A 304 -63.95 0.36 -39.35
N GLU A 305 -64.12 1.61 -39.77
CA GLU A 305 -63.60 2.09 -41.05
C GLU A 305 -62.06 2.12 -41.04
N ALA A 306 -61.44 2.56 -39.95
CA ALA A 306 -59.98 2.55 -39.78
C ALA A 306 -59.39 1.13 -39.90
N LEU A 307 -59.97 0.14 -39.20
CA LEU A 307 -59.54 -1.26 -39.28
C LEU A 307 -59.74 -1.85 -40.68
N PHE A 308 -60.89 -1.57 -41.31
CA PHE A 308 -61.19 -2.10 -42.64
C PHE A 308 -60.28 -1.49 -43.72
N SER A 309 -59.94 -0.21 -43.58
CA SER A 309 -58.96 0.47 -44.44
C SER A 309 -57.58 -0.15 -44.36
N ARG A 310 -57.10 -0.39 -43.14
CA ARG A 310 -55.74 -0.89 -42.86
C ARG A 310 -55.55 -2.36 -43.26
N ASN A 311 -56.63 -3.15 -43.27
CA ASN A 311 -56.61 -4.56 -43.64
C ASN A 311 -56.77 -4.84 -45.15
N LYS A 312 -57.07 -3.83 -45.98
CA LYS A 312 -57.19 -4.02 -47.43
C LYS A 312 -55.83 -4.03 -48.11
N ASP A 313 -55.62 -4.98 -49.02
CA ASP A 313 -54.48 -4.96 -49.92
C ASP A 313 -54.47 -3.64 -50.73
N PRO A 314 -53.31 -2.96 -50.86
CA PRO A 314 -53.18 -1.69 -51.59
C PRO A 314 -53.52 -1.79 -53.08
N THR A 315 -53.75 -3.00 -53.60
CA THR A 315 -54.16 -3.30 -54.98
C THR A 315 -55.67 -3.35 -55.18
N SER A 316 -56.47 -3.32 -54.11
CA SER A 316 -57.94 -3.31 -54.17
C SER A 316 -58.48 -1.87 -54.26
N SER A 317 -59.33 -1.61 -55.25
CA SER A 317 -59.80 -0.26 -55.60
C SER A 317 -60.53 0.46 -54.43
N PRO A 318 -60.40 1.79 -54.24
CA PRO A 318 -60.63 2.42 -52.93
C PRO A 318 -62.10 2.76 -52.57
N ARG A 319 -63.10 2.41 -53.39
CA ARG A 319 -64.36 3.18 -53.40
C ARG A 319 -65.67 2.46 -53.11
N THR A 320 -65.68 1.15 -52.87
CA THR A 320 -66.93 0.44 -52.56
C THR A 320 -66.97 0.03 -51.08
N GLY A 321 -67.72 0.76 -50.26
CA GLY A 321 -68.07 0.35 -48.89
C GLY A 321 -67.78 1.35 -47.75
N PHE A 322 -67.37 2.59 -48.03
CA PHE A 322 -67.17 3.63 -47.01
C PHE A 322 -68.23 4.73 -47.14
N ASN A 323 -68.66 5.27 -46.00
CA ASN A 323 -69.64 6.36 -45.94
C ASN A 323 -68.98 7.72 -46.30
N GLU A 324 -69.80 8.72 -46.61
CA GLU A 324 -69.34 10.11 -46.77
C GLU A 324 -68.62 10.59 -45.48
N GLY A 325 -67.60 11.44 -45.62
CA GLY A 325 -66.76 11.90 -44.50
C GLY A 325 -65.73 10.87 -43.97
N TYR A 326 -65.58 9.70 -44.60
CA TYR A 326 -64.64 8.66 -44.16
C TYR A 326 -63.19 9.15 -44.00
N LYS A 327 -62.69 10.00 -44.92
CA LYS A 327 -61.31 10.52 -44.84
C LYS A 327 -61.09 11.35 -43.59
N GLU A 328 -62.03 12.25 -43.26
CA GLU A 328 -61.95 13.08 -42.07
C GLU A 328 -61.94 12.23 -40.79
N ARG A 329 -62.76 11.17 -40.73
CA ARG A 329 -62.76 10.23 -39.60
C ARG A 329 -61.47 9.43 -39.48
N LEU A 330 -60.83 9.09 -40.60
CA LEU A 330 -59.53 8.42 -40.63
C LEU A 330 -58.40 9.36 -40.21
N ASP A 331 -58.45 10.63 -40.65
CA ASP A 331 -57.49 11.66 -40.28
C ASP A 331 -57.60 11.95 -38.77
N GLU A 332 -58.82 12.05 -38.22
CA GLU A 332 -59.05 12.18 -36.77
C GLU A 332 -58.53 10.97 -35.98
N PHE A 333 -58.72 9.74 -36.48
CA PHE A 333 -58.14 8.54 -35.85
C PHE A 333 -56.61 8.57 -35.85
N THR A 334 -56.01 9.05 -36.95
CA THR A 334 -54.54 9.19 -37.05
C THR A 334 -54.03 10.29 -36.13
N LYS A 335 -54.78 11.38 -35.97
CA LYS A 335 -54.49 12.44 -35.00
C LYS A 335 -54.53 11.88 -33.57
N PHE A 336 -55.55 11.10 -33.22
CA PHE A 336 -55.60 10.39 -31.95
C PHE A 336 -54.37 9.52 -31.71
N GLU A 337 -53.97 8.69 -32.69
CA GLU A 337 -52.78 7.84 -32.54
C GLU A 337 -51.51 8.66 -32.27
N HIS A 338 -51.35 9.79 -32.96
CA HIS A 338 -50.20 10.67 -32.75
C HIS A 338 -50.17 11.27 -31.32
N GLU A 339 -51.28 11.86 -30.89
CA GLU A 339 -51.43 12.47 -29.56
C GLU A 339 -51.31 11.42 -28.44
N PHE A 340 -51.86 10.23 -28.67
CA PHE A 340 -51.71 9.08 -27.78
C PHE A 340 -50.24 8.67 -27.63
N GLU A 341 -49.51 8.49 -28.74
CA GLU A 341 -48.10 8.09 -28.72
C GLU A 341 -47.20 9.13 -28.03
N GLU A 342 -47.46 10.41 -28.27
CA GLU A 342 -46.72 11.49 -27.61
C GLU A 342 -47.01 11.54 -26.10
N CYS A 343 -48.28 11.43 -25.72
CA CYS A 343 -48.70 11.45 -24.31
C CYS A 343 -48.12 10.26 -23.55
N ILE A 344 -48.31 9.03 -24.05
CA ILE A 344 -47.88 7.82 -23.36
C ILE A 344 -46.37 7.75 -23.22
N SER A 345 -45.62 8.13 -24.26
CA SER A 345 -44.15 8.11 -24.22
C SER A 345 -43.59 9.08 -23.19
N LYS A 346 -44.11 10.32 -23.13
CA LYS A 346 -43.68 11.32 -22.14
C LYS A 346 -44.05 10.92 -20.73
N THR A 347 -45.31 10.54 -20.49
CA THR A 347 -45.76 10.15 -19.14
C THR A 347 -45.03 8.92 -18.65
N ALA A 348 -44.92 7.85 -19.45
CA ALA A 348 -44.31 6.61 -19.00
C ALA A 348 -42.81 6.77 -18.68
N VAL A 349 -42.09 7.61 -19.42
CA VAL A 349 -40.70 7.97 -19.09
C VAL A 349 -40.62 8.63 -17.71
N GLN A 350 -41.52 9.56 -17.42
CA GLN A 350 -41.54 10.27 -16.15
C GLN A 350 -41.94 9.34 -14.99
N THR A 351 -43.08 8.66 -15.09
CA THR A 351 -43.63 7.83 -14.00
C THR A 351 -42.74 6.64 -13.67
N LYS A 352 -42.12 6.00 -14.67
CA LYS A 352 -41.32 4.78 -14.47
C LYS A 352 -39.85 5.09 -14.16
N PHE A 353 -39.23 6.09 -14.79
CA PHE A 353 -37.79 6.32 -14.63
C PHE A 353 -37.40 7.42 -13.64
N GLU A 354 -38.31 8.32 -13.25
CA GLU A 354 -37.98 9.41 -12.31
C GLU A 354 -37.55 8.88 -10.93
N GLN A 355 -38.33 7.96 -10.35
CA GLN A 355 -38.01 7.38 -9.04
C GLN A 355 -36.68 6.62 -9.07
N HIS A 356 -36.44 5.84 -10.12
CA HIS A 356 -35.18 5.13 -10.30
C HIS A 356 -34.01 6.11 -10.44
N THR A 357 -34.16 7.17 -11.23
CA THR A 357 -33.15 8.23 -11.39
C THR A 357 -32.80 8.88 -10.05
N ASN A 358 -33.79 9.24 -9.25
CA ASN A 358 -33.59 9.82 -7.92
C ASN A 358 -32.88 8.84 -6.98
N ARG A 359 -33.30 7.57 -7.00
CA ARG A 359 -32.63 6.52 -6.21
C ARG A 359 -31.19 6.29 -6.64
N GLY A 360 -30.90 6.36 -7.94
CA GLY A 360 -29.54 6.30 -8.47
C GLY A 360 -28.66 7.44 -7.94
N LYS A 361 -29.19 8.68 -7.93
CA LYS A 361 -28.50 9.85 -7.36
C LYS A 361 -28.19 9.67 -5.87
N GLU A 362 -29.13 9.16 -5.08
CA GLU A 362 -28.92 8.87 -3.65
C GLU A 362 -27.81 7.83 -3.42
N ILE A 363 -27.80 6.75 -4.20
CA ILE A 363 -26.77 5.69 -4.13
C ILE A 363 -25.38 6.28 -4.44
N ILE A 364 -25.27 7.07 -5.51
CA ILE A 364 -24.00 7.70 -5.90
C ILE A 364 -23.54 8.69 -4.83
N ALA A 365 -24.46 9.50 -4.28
CA ALA A 365 -24.15 10.46 -3.21
C ALA A 365 -23.58 9.76 -1.97
N LEU A 366 -24.25 8.69 -1.50
CA LEU A 366 -23.79 7.90 -0.35
C LEU A 366 -22.40 7.31 -0.55
N LEU A 367 -22.13 6.74 -1.74
CA LEU A 367 -20.82 6.19 -2.08
C LEU A 367 -19.74 7.26 -2.17
N ARG A 368 -20.04 8.41 -2.77
CA ARG A 368 -19.12 9.56 -2.87
C ARG A 368 -18.78 10.10 -1.49
N GLU A 369 -19.78 10.28 -0.63
CA GLU A 369 -19.58 10.75 0.74
C GLU A 369 -18.71 9.77 1.54
N THR A 370 -19.02 8.48 1.48
CA THR A 370 -18.26 7.45 2.20
C THR A 370 -16.80 7.41 1.73
N THR A 371 -16.59 7.42 0.41
CA THR A 371 -15.25 7.41 -0.18
C THR A 371 -14.46 8.68 0.18
N ALA A 372 -15.12 9.84 0.19
CA ALA A 372 -14.51 11.11 0.59
C ALA A 372 -14.12 11.10 2.08
N ASN A 373 -14.98 10.56 2.95
CA ASN A 373 -14.71 10.41 4.38
C ASN A 373 -13.49 9.51 4.62
N ILE A 374 -13.37 8.39 3.91
CA ILE A 374 -12.20 7.50 3.99
C ILE A 374 -10.93 8.22 3.52
N ALA A 375 -11.00 8.93 2.39
CA ALA A 375 -9.86 9.66 1.86
C ALA A 375 -9.38 10.77 2.82
N ASN A 376 -10.31 11.51 3.44
CA ASN A 376 -10.01 12.54 4.42
C ASN A 376 -9.39 11.95 5.69
N LYS A 377 -9.99 10.91 6.29
CA LYS A 377 -9.41 10.22 7.45
C LYS A 377 -8.03 9.65 7.15
N SER A 378 -7.86 9.03 5.98
CA SER A 378 -6.57 8.49 5.54
C SER A 378 -5.52 9.59 5.37
N GLN A 379 -5.92 10.76 4.88
CA GLN A 379 -5.04 11.92 4.74
C GLN A 379 -4.60 12.49 6.11
N THR A 380 -5.50 12.60 7.08
CA THR A 380 -5.17 13.03 8.45
C THR A 380 -4.22 12.05 9.13
N LEU A 381 -4.53 10.75 9.09
CA LEU A 381 -3.66 9.70 9.65
C LEU A 381 -2.28 9.69 8.97
N LYS A 382 -2.23 9.91 7.65
CA LYS A 382 -0.97 10.03 6.93
C LYS A 382 -0.13 11.21 7.45
N GLN A 383 -0.75 12.36 7.71
CA GLN A 383 -0.05 13.51 8.26
C GLN A 383 0.53 13.21 9.65
N GLU A 384 -0.25 12.56 10.52
CA GLU A 384 0.22 12.12 11.85
C GLU A 384 1.39 11.12 11.76
N LEU A 385 1.32 10.12 10.86
CA LEU A 385 2.40 9.14 10.70
C LEU A 385 3.65 9.76 10.08
N VAL A 386 3.51 10.70 9.14
CA VAL A 386 4.63 11.44 8.58
C VAL A 386 5.30 12.30 9.64
N GLN A 387 4.53 12.95 10.52
CA GLN A 387 5.09 13.70 11.65
C GLN A 387 5.87 12.79 12.61
N LYS A 388 5.30 11.64 12.99
CA LYS A 388 6.02 10.65 13.81
C LYS A 388 7.29 10.13 13.13
N LEU A 389 7.26 9.98 11.81
CA LEU A 389 8.42 9.58 11.04
C LEU A 389 9.51 10.64 11.03
N THR A 390 9.16 11.93 10.92
CA THR A 390 10.14 13.02 11.05
C THR A 390 10.74 13.07 12.45
N GLU A 391 9.94 12.88 13.51
CA GLU A 391 10.43 12.82 14.89
C GLU A 391 11.39 11.63 15.11
N MET A 392 11.08 10.47 14.55
CA MET A 392 11.96 9.29 14.60
C MET A 392 13.25 9.48 13.78
N ASP A 393 13.18 10.15 12.63
CA ASP A 393 14.34 10.46 11.79
C ASP A 393 15.29 11.42 12.51
N GLU A 394 14.76 12.48 13.13
CA GLU A 394 15.53 13.38 13.98
C GLU A 394 16.20 12.63 15.15
N LYS A 395 15.47 11.73 15.82
CA LYS A 395 16.02 10.87 16.87
C LYS A 395 17.14 9.97 16.34
N ASN A 396 16.96 9.35 15.18
CA ASN A 396 17.98 8.50 14.57
C ASN A 396 19.25 9.29 14.20
N ASN A 397 19.09 10.47 13.62
CA ASN A 397 20.18 11.38 13.29
C ASN A 397 20.95 11.83 14.55
N PHE A 398 20.21 12.12 15.63
CA PHE A 398 20.80 12.43 16.95
C PHE A 398 21.61 11.24 17.49
N LEU A 399 21.02 10.04 17.52
CA LEU A 399 21.71 8.82 17.98
C LEU A 399 22.96 8.54 17.16
N GLU A 400 22.92 8.70 15.85
CA GLU A 400 24.09 8.51 14.99
C GLU A 400 25.21 9.51 15.28
N LYS A 401 24.86 10.78 15.53
CA LYS A 401 25.83 11.81 15.89
C LYS A 401 26.47 11.53 17.25
N GLU A 402 25.68 11.16 18.25
CA GLU A 402 26.18 10.78 19.57
C GLU A 402 27.05 9.52 19.51
N LEU A 403 26.65 8.50 18.75
CA LEU A 403 27.43 7.28 18.55
C LEU A 403 28.82 7.58 17.98
N ARG A 404 28.91 8.44 16.95
CA ARG A 404 30.18 8.89 16.36
C ARG A 404 31.03 9.64 17.38
N SER A 405 30.43 10.62 18.08
CA SER A 405 31.13 11.42 19.09
C SER A 405 31.68 10.57 20.23
N MET A 406 30.87 9.63 20.73
CA MET A 406 31.29 8.71 21.79
C MET A 406 32.40 7.76 21.33
N THR A 407 32.32 7.24 20.11
CA THR A 407 33.36 6.38 19.53
C THR A 407 34.69 7.10 19.42
N GLU A 408 34.68 8.35 18.97
CA GLU A 408 35.89 9.15 18.84
C GLU A 408 36.47 9.53 20.22
N SER A 409 35.61 9.95 21.16
CA SER A 409 36.02 10.26 22.54
C SER A 409 36.59 9.03 23.28
N ALA A 410 35.97 7.85 23.10
CA ALA A 410 36.46 6.61 23.71
C ALA A 410 37.80 6.19 23.13
N LYS A 411 37.98 6.25 21.80
CA LYS A 411 39.26 5.95 21.13
C LYS A 411 40.40 6.81 21.67
N GLU A 412 40.18 8.12 21.79
CA GLU A 412 41.20 9.04 22.27
C GLU A 412 41.58 8.78 23.74
N LYS A 413 40.60 8.46 24.60
CA LYS A 413 40.86 8.12 26.00
C LYS A 413 41.57 6.79 26.18
N ILE A 414 41.17 5.78 25.39
CA ILE A 414 41.85 4.48 25.37
C ILE A 414 43.31 4.67 24.94
N ARG A 415 43.56 5.50 23.92
CA ARG A 415 44.92 5.88 23.48
C ARG A 415 45.72 6.55 24.61
N HIS A 416 45.14 7.56 25.27
CA HIS A 416 45.80 8.28 26.36
C HIS A 416 46.15 7.35 27.54
N ILE A 417 45.22 6.50 27.98
CA ILE A 417 45.51 5.54 29.06
C ILE A 417 46.55 4.52 28.64
N SER A 418 46.49 4.03 27.40
CA SER A 418 47.47 3.10 26.86
C SER A 418 48.88 3.68 26.89
N GLU A 419 49.04 4.95 26.49
CA GLU A 419 50.31 5.69 26.57
C GLU A 419 50.77 5.95 28.01
N ASP A 420 49.84 6.28 28.91
CA ASP A 420 50.14 6.46 30.33
C ASP A 420 50.60 5.16 30.99
N VAL A 421 49.97 4.03 30.66
CA VAL A 421 50.38 2.69 31.11
C VAL A 421 51.78 2.40 30.59
N TYR A 422 52.05 2.63 29.30
CA TYR A 422 53.37 2.42 28.72
C TYR A 422 54.45 3.20 29.49
N LYS A 423 54.23 4.51 29.70
CA LYS A 423 55.18 5.38 30.41
C LYS A 423 55.38 4.94 31.86
N ARG A 424 54.30 4.62 32.59
CA ARG A 424 54.38 4.21 34.00
C ARG A 424 55.07 2.86 34.18
N VAL A 425 54.77 1.88 33.33
CA VAL A 425 55.42 0.56 33.35
C VAL A 425 56.90 0.71 33.02
N SER A 426 57.24 1.48 31.98
CA SER A 426 58.63 1.72 31.60
C SER A 426 59.43 2.44 32.69
N GLN A 427 58.86 3.49 33.32
CA GLN A 427 59.50 4.19 34.43
C GLN A 427 59.71 3.30 35.65
N THR A 428 58.67 2.55 36.06
CA THR A 428 58.74 1.69 37.24
C THR A 428 59.72 0.55 37.02
N LEU A 429 59.69 -0.10 35.84
CA LEU A 429 60.63 -1.15 35.50
C LEU A 429 62.08 -0.64 35.44
N ASN A 430 62.32 0.55 34.88
CA ASN A 430 63.65 1.17 34.91
C ASN A 430 64.13 1.49 36.33
N ASP A 431 63.24 1.94 37.22
CA ASP A 431 63.60 2.21 38.61
C ASP A 431 63.85 0.93 39.42
N GLU A 432 63.12 -0.16 39.14
CA GLU A 432 63.41 -1.48 39.72
C GLU A 432 64.72 -2.06 39.16
N ILE A 433 65.02 -1.88 37.86
CA ILE A 433 66.31 -2.29 37.27
C ILE A 433 67.48 -1.54 37.94
N LYS A 434 67.35 -0.25 38.25
CA LYS A 434 68.39 0.50 38.99
C LYS A 434 68.61 -0.05 40.41
N ARG A 435 67.59 -0.65 41.02
CA ARG A 435 67.63 -1.24 42.37
C ARG A 435 67.90 -2.75 42.36
N LEU A 436 68.13 -3.33 41.18
CA LEU A 436 68.29 -4.77 41.01
C LEU A 436 69.43 -5.34 41.84
N TYR A 437 70.52 -4.58 42.01
CA TYR A 437 71.64 -4.99 42.86
C TYR A 437 71.24 -5.18 44.33
N THR A 438 70.49 -4.23 44.91
CA THR A 438 69.98 -4.31 46.28
C THR A 438 69.01 -5.48 46.44
N LEU A 439 68.17 -5.72 45.44
CA LEU A 439 67.27 -6.86 45.40
C LEU A 439 68.08 -8.17 45.40
N ILE A 440 69.07 -8.33 44.53
CA ILE A 440 69.93 -9.53 44.48
C ILE A 440 70.70 -9.78 45.79
N GLU A 441 71.04 -8.73 46.56
CA GLU A 441 71.68 -8.89 47.87
C GLU A 441 70.76 -9.57 48.91
N GLU A 442 69.44 -9.38 48.83
CA GLU A 442 68.43 -10.01 49.71
C GLU A 442 68.25 -11.52 49.46
N PHE A 443 68.87 -12.08 48.40
CA PHE A 443 68.80 -13.51 48.11
C PHE A 443 69.65 -14.33 49.09
N ASP A 444 69.01 -15.01 50.02
CA ASP A 444 69.64 -15.78 51.10
C ASP A 444 69.68 -17.29 50.78
N ARG A 445 70.58 -17.68 49.86
CA ARG A 445 70.87 -19.08 49.54
C ARG A 445 72.36 -19.37 49.78
N PRO A 446 72.74 -20.51 50.40
CA PRO A 446 74.14 -20.84 50.63
C PRO A 446 74.90 -20.94 49.30
N PHE A 447 75.97 -20.15 49.16
CA PHE A 447 76.83 -20.14 47.99
C PHE A 447 77.91 -21.23 48.07
N SER A 448 78.00 -22.06 47.04
CA SER A 448 79.07 -23.03 46.85
C SER A 448 79.82 -22.76 45.55
N SER A 449 81.15 -22.88 45.59
CA SER A 449 82.04 -22.68 44.45
C SER A 449 82.24 -23.96 43.62
N GLU A 450 81.46 -25.00 43.88
CA GLU A 450 81.50 -26.29 43.17
C GLU A 450 80.76 -26.21 41.82
N ALA A 451 81.39 -26.76 40.76
CA ALA A 451 80.90 -26.65 39.39
C ALA A 451 79.49 -27.24 39.16
N GLU A 452 79.09 -28.24 39.96
CA GLU A 452 77.75 -28.86 39.88
C GLU A 452 76.64 -28.03 40.55
N GLN A 453 76.98 -27.19 41.54
CA GLN A 453 75.99 -26.43 42.32
C GLN A 453 75.71 -25.03 41.78
N ILE A 454 76.60 -24.48 40.94
CA ILE A 454 76.45 -23.15 40.32
C ILE A 454 75.24 -23.07 39.36
N PRO A 455 74.96 -24.05 38.49
CA PRO A 455 73.77 -24.02 37.63
C PRO A 455 72.45 -24.03 38.42
N LEU A 456 72.40 -24.79 39.52
CA LEU A 456 71.26 -24.81 40.46
C LEU A 456 71.07 -23.44 41.12
N TYR A 457 72.16 -22.82 41.58
CA TYR A 457 72.14 -21.48 42.16
C TYR A 457 71.65 -20.42 41.15
N LYS A 458 72.11 -20.47 39.89
CA LYS A 458 71.64 -19.58 38.82
C LYS A 458 70.15 -19.73 38.55
N ARG A 459 69.65 -20.96 38.39
CA ARG A 459 68.24 -21.22 38.10
C ARG A 459 67.32 -20.66 39.19
N GLU A 460 67.69 -20.87 40.45
CA GLU A 460 66.93 -20.34 41.58
C GLU A 460 67.05 -18.83 41.69
N LEU A 461 68.21 -18.24 41.39
CA LEU A 461 68.39 -16.79 41.34
C LEU A 461 67.58 -16.14 40.20
N HIS A 462 67.55 -16.74 39.00
CA HIS A 462 66.73 -16.25 37.88
C HIS A 462 65.26 -16.22 38.26
N ARG A 463 64.77 -17.33 38.83
CA ARG A 463 63.37 -17.45 39.28
C ARG A 463 63.04 -16.48 40.41
N TRP A 464 63.94 -16.33 41.38
CA TRP A 464 63.76 -15.40 42.49
C TRP A 464 63.69 -13.94 42.02
N VAL A 465 64.58 -13.55 41.10
CA VAL A 465 64.55 -12.22 40.50
C VAL A 465 63.28 -11.98 39.68
N GLU A 466 62.86 -12.96 38.88
CA GLU A 466 61.61 -12.90 38.11
C GLU A 466 60.38 -12.72 39.01
N ASP A 467 60.23 -13.57 40.03
CA ASP A 467 59.11 -13.53 40.97
C ASP A 467 59.07 -12.21 41.76
N ARG A 468 60.24 -11.75 42.24
CA ARG A 468 60.33 -10.53 43.07
C ARG A 468 60.14 -9.26 42.25
N LEU A 469 60.75 -9.18 41.07
CA LEU A 469 60.59 -8.05 40.16
C LEU A 469 59.16 -7.96 39.64
N GLY A 470 58.57 -9.10 39.25
CA GLY A 470 57.17 -9.20 38.84
C GLY A 470 56.20 -8.76 39.95
N SER A 471 56.40 -9.25 41.19
CA SER A 471 55.57 -8.89 42.33
C SER A 471 55.69 -7.40 42.72
N ASN A 472 56.91 -6.84 42.70
CA ASN A 472 57.14 -5.42 42.98
C ASN A 472 56.46 -4.52 41.93
N LEU A 473 56.56 -4.89 40.65
CA LEU A 473 55.87 -4.18 39.57
C LEU A 473 54.35 -4.25 39.73
N GLN A 474 53.80 -5.44 39.97
CA GLN A 474 52.37 -5.60 40.22
C GLN A 474 51.90 -4.75 41.40
N ASN A 475 52.58 -4.80 42.54
CA ASN A 475 52.16 -4.06 43.74
C ASN A 475 52.23 -2.54 43.56
N ARG A 476 53.26 -2.02 42.87
CA ARG A 476 53.42 -0.57 42.65
C ARG A 476 52.48 -0.03 41.57
N LEU A 477 52.15 -0.84 40.56
CA LEU A 477 51.36 -0.39 39.41
C LEU A 477 49.88 -0.69 39.55
N ASN A 478 49.48 -1.79 40.20
CA ASN A 478 48.08 -2.23 40.27
C ASN A 478 47.15 -1.15 40.79
N THR A 479 47.42 -0.55 41.95
CA THR A 479 46.53 0.46 42.54
C THR A 479 46.29 1.65 41.62
N ALA A 480 47.37 2.15 41.00
CA ALA A 480 47.29 3.30 40.11
C ALA A 480 46.59 2.94 38.79
N LEU A 481 46.91 1.78 38.20
CA LEU A 481 46.32 1.31 36.95
C LEU A 481 44.83 0.99 37.10
N TYR A 482 44.42 0.27 38.16
CA TYR A 482 43.02 -0.02 38.43
C TYR A 482 42.19 1.24 38.67
N SER A 483 42.76 2.25 39.34
CA SER A 483 42.07 3.54 39.54
C SER A 483 41.82 4.28 38.21
N SER A 484 42.81 4.32 37.32
CA SER A 484 42.69 4.92 35.99
C SER A 484 41.71 4.15 35.11
N LEU A 485 41.78 2.82 35.13
CA LEU A 485 40.89 1.92 34.39
C LEU A 485 39.44 2.06 34.84
N SER A 486 39.20 2.08 36.16
CA SER A 486 37.87 2.24 36.75
C SER A 486 37.24 3.59 36.41
N SER A 487 38.05 4.65 36.35
CA SER A 487 37.59 5.98 35.96
C SER A 487 37.04 5.98 34.53
N VAL A 488 37.74 5.37 33.58
CA VAL A 488 37.29 5.29 32.18
C VAL A 488 36.12 4.34 31.99
N HIS A 489 36.09 3.20 32.68
CA HIS A 489 34.91 2.33 32.70
C HIS A 489 33.65 3.08 33.16
N ARG A 490 33.76 3.86 34.25
CA ARG A 490 32.63 4.67 34.76
C ARG A 490 32.19 5.72 33.76
N GLU A 491 33.14 6.41 33.13
CA GLU A 491 32.82 7.47 32.19
C GLU A 491 32.17 6.95 30.89
N ILE A 492 32.69 5.85 30.33
CA ILE A 492 32.07 5.15 29.19
C ILE A 492 30.64 4.74 29.55
N LYS A 493 30.46 4.17 30.74
CA LYS A 493 29.16 3.71 31.24
C LYS A 493 28.15 4.83 31.37
N GLU A 494 28.51 5.92 32.03
CA GLU A 494 27.62 7.08 32.21
C GLU A 494 27.26 7.74 30.89
N ARG A 495 28.21 7.84 29.95
CA ARG A 495 27.95 8.43 28.65
C ARG A 495 27.02 7.57 27.79
N VAL A 496 27.20 6.25 27.78
CA VAL A 496 26.26 5.35 27.11
C VAL A 496 24.87 5.44 27.74
N LYS A 497 24.76 5.46 29.06
CA LYS A 497 23.47 5.63 29.75
C LYS A 497 22.74 6.92 29.39
N SER A 498 23.46 8.03 29.20
CA SER A 498 22.84 9.30 28.85
C SER A 498 22.19 9.31 27.47
N VAL A 499 22.65 8.45 26.55
CA VAL A 499 22.14 8.37 25.17
C VAL A 499 20.95 7.42 25.05
N LEU A 500 20.88 6.40 25.90
CA LEU A 500 19.77 5.43 25.89
C LEU A 500 18.47 6.08 26.36
N SER A 501 17.36 5.83 25.65
CA SER A 501 16.03 6.29 26.09
C SER A 501 15.39 5.28 27.05
N ASN A 502 15.63 3.98 26.82
CA ASN A 502 14.94 2.90 27.49
C ASN A 502 15.53 2.62 28.89
N ASN A 503 14.70 2.73 29.93
CA ASN A 503 15.10 2.48 31.32
C ASN A 503 15.54 1.02 31.57
N GLU A 504 14.95 0.03 30.91
CA GLU A 504 15.37 -1.36 31.04
C GLU A 504 16.79 -1.56 30.49
N ARG A 505 17.12 -0.91 29.37
CA ARG A 505 18.47 -0.95 28.78
C ARG A 505 19.49 -0.24 29.64
N LYS A 506 19.10 0.87 30.28
CA LYS A 506 19.95 1.52 31.29
C LYS A 506 20.29 0.57 32.44
N MET A 507 19.31 -0.21 32.92
CA MET A 507 19.52 -1.22 33.95
C MET A 507 20.42 -2.39 33.48
N LEU A 508 20.30 -2.80 32.22
CA LEU A 508 21.16 -3.83 31.63
C LEU A 508 22.61 -3.34 31.48
N VAL A 509 22.83 -2.10 31.05
CA VAL A 509 24.17 -1.47 31.06
C VAL A 509 24.72 -1.38 32.48
N ASP A 510 23.84 -1.23 33.49
CA ASP A 510 24.28 -1.26 34.88
C ASP A 510 24.85 -2.59 35.35
N SER A 511 24.31 -3.69 34.81
CA SER A 511 24.77 -5.04 35.09
C SER A 511 26.11 -5.42 34.45
N ILE A 512 26.63 -4.61 33.52
CA ILE A 512 27.94 -4.83 32.91
C ILE A 512 29.01 -4.47 33.94
N VAL A 513 29.64 -5.49 34.51
CA VAL A 513 30.77 -5.35 35.43
C VAL A 513 32.06 -5.60 34.64
N PRO A 514 33.10 -4.75 34.80
CA PRO A 514 34.44 -5.06 34.32
C PRO A 514 34.91 -6.42 34.82
N ARG A 515 35.72 -7.16 34.05
CA ARG A 515 36.21 -8.47 34.48
C ARG A 515 36.97 -8.35 35.81
N SER A 516 36.51 -9.07 36.84
CA SER A 516 37.15 -9.10 38.16
C SER A 516 38.56 -9.68 38.15
N ASP A 517 38.86 -10.51 37.14
CA ASP A 517 40.08 -11.30 37.06
C ASP A 517 41.14 -10.68 36.14
N PHE A 518 40.87 -9.49 35.59
CA PHE A 518 41.81 -8.80 34.72
C PHE A 518 42.98 -8.27 35.55
N ALA A 519 44.15 -8.91 35.41
CA ALA A 519 45.42 -8.43 35.96
C ALA A 519 46.45 -8.34 34.83
N VAL A 520 47.16 -7.21 34.78
CA VAL A 520 48.23 -7.00 33.79
C VAL A 520 49.35 -7.99 34.07
N SER A 521 49.64 -8.86 33.09
CA SER A 521 50.71 -9.83 33.21
C SER A 521 52.02 -9.24 32.70
N TYR A 522 52.95 -9.02 33.63
CA TYR A 522 54.31 -8.58 33.35
C TYR A 522 55.19 -9.83 33.15
N ARG A 523 55.27 -10.33 31.91
CA ARG A 523 56.13 -11.49 31.60
C ARG A 523 57.59 -11.06 31.53
N LEU A 524 58.37 -11.45 32.53
CA LEU A 524 59.80 -11.16 32.66
C LEU A 524 60.57 -12.48 32.68
N ASP A 525 60.77 -13.11 31.53
CA ASP A 525 61.43 -14.42 31.45
C ASP A 525 62.94 -14.31 31.70
N CYS A 526 63.32 -14.20 32.97
CA CYS A 526 64.71 -14.05 33.40
C CYS A 526 65.50 -15.34 33.14
N SER A 527 64.80 -16.48 33.07
CA SER A 527 65.40 -17.79 32.81
C SER A 527 66.04 -17.86 31.42
N ASN A 528 65.34 -17.37 30.39
CA ASN A 528 65.83 -17.30 29.03
C ASN A 528 66.68 -16.04 28.79
N LEU A 529 66.35 -14.92 29.42
CA LEU A 529 67.08 -13.66 29.24
C LEU A 529 68.51 -13.74 29.79
N CYS A 530 68.72 -14.52 30.85
CA CYS A 530 70.01 -14.67 31.53
C CYS A 530 70.70 -16.02 31.31
N SER A 531 70.23 -16.86 30.36
CA SER A 531 70.77 -18.21 30.13
C SER A 531 72.26 -18.23 29.77
N ASP A 532 72.71 -17.19 29.06
CA ASP A 532 74.09 -17.07 28.55
C ASP A 532 75.06 -16.46 29.56
N PHE A 533 74.60 -16.18 30.79
CA PHE A 533 75.42 -15.61 31.84
C PHE A 533 76.58 -16.55 32.20
N ARG A 534 77.82 -16.07 32.07
CA ARG A 534 79.04 -16.77 32.48
C ARG A 534 79.68 -16.04 33.66
N GLU A 535 79.95 -16.80 34.71
CA GLU A 535 80.52 -16.34 35.96
C GLU A 535 82.05 -16.34 35.96
N ASP A 536 82.65 -15.29 36.49
CA ASP A 536 84.10 -15.20 36.68
C ASP A 536 84.42 -15.06 38.18
N ILE A 537 84.45 -16.21 38.85
CA ILE A 537 84.68 -16.32 40.31
C ILE A 537 86.17 -16.65 40.62
N LYS A 538 87.02 -16.72 39.59
CA LYS A 538 88.44 -17.01 39.77
C LYS A 538 89.12 -15.84 40.46
N PHE A 539 89.95 -16.13 41.47
CA PHE A 539 90.74 -15.10 42.15
C PHE A 539 91.64 -14.40 41.12
N LYS A 540 91.44 -13.09 40.96
CA LYS A 540 92.31 -12.20 40.18
C LYS A 540 92.80 -11.12 41.12
N PHE A 541 94.12 -10.94 41.17
CA PHE A 541 94.70 -9.87 41.98
C PHE A 541 94.39 -8.51 41.37
N SER A 542 93.89 -7.56 42.16
CA SER A 542 93.42 -6.26 41.66
C SER A 542 94.52 -5.44 40.97
N LEU A 543 95.78 -5.64 41.38
CA LEU A 543 96.99 -5.05 40.80
C LEU A 543 97.78 -6.07 39.93
N GLY A 544 97.12 -7.13 39.48
CA GLY A 544 97.68 -8.05 38.50
C GLY A 544 97.76 -7.40 37.12
N PHE A 545 98.81 -7.72 36.35
CA PHE A 545 99.07 -7.14 35.03
C PHE A 545 97.85 -7.24 34.07
N THR A 546 97.09 -8.34 34.12
CA THR A 546 95.89 -8.55 33.31
C THR A 546 94.72 -7.63 33.69
N CYS A 547 94.55 -7.31 34.98
CA CYS A 547 93.48 -6.42 35.46
C CYS A 547 93.85 -4.94 35.27
N LEU A 548 95.12 -4.58 35.46
CA LEU A 548 95.65 -3.24 35.14
C LEU A 548 95.53 -2.95 33.64
N TRP A 549 95.85 -3.93 32.77
CA TRP A 549 95.70 -3.80 31.33
C TRP A 549 94.24 -3.65 30.90
N GLN A 550 93.30 -4.44 31.46
CA GLN A 550 91.87 -4.28 31.19
C GLN A 550 91.35 -2.90 31.66
N ARG A 551 91.77 -2.41 32.83
CA ARG A 551 91.42 -1.06 33.30
C ARG A 551 91.96 0.04 32.39
N PHE A 552 93.18 -0.13 31.85
CA PHE A 552 93.82 0.86 30.97
C PHE A 552 93.20 0.89 29.58
N VAL A 553 92.85 -0.28 29.02
CA VAL A 553 92.14 -0.41 27.73
C VAL A 553 90.69 0.07 27.82
N GLN A 554 90.01 -0.20 28.94
CA GLN A 554 88.62 0.23 29.16
C GLN A 554 88.50 1.75 29.38
N ASN A 555 89.50 2.39 30.02
CA ASN A 555 89.54 3.84 30.18
C ASN A 555 89.80 4.63 28.88
N GLN A 556 90.35 4.01 27.82
CA GLN A 556 90.55 4.70 26.54
C GLN A 556 89.29 4.73 25.65
N ASN A 557 88.30 3.86 25.90
CA ASN A 557 87.07 3.79 25.10
C ASN A 557 85.90 4.64 25.65
N GLU A 558 86.05 5.32 26.79
CA GLU A 558 84.98 6.18 27.36
C GLU A 558 84.99 7.64 26.86
N SER A 559 85.86 8.02 25.90
CA SER A 559 85.96 9.41 25.41
C SER A 559 85.13 9.76 24.17
N LEU A 560 84.44 8.84 23.50
CA LEU A 560 83.59 9.18 22.35
C LEU A 560 82.42 8.20 22.22
N THR A 561 81.22 8.63 22.62
CA THR A 561 80.00 8.58 21.78
C THR A 561 78.78 9.03 22.60
N GLY A 562 78.14 10.11 22.17
CA GLY A 562 76.79 10.51 22.57
C GLY A 562 75.71 9.68 21.85
N PRO A 563 74.43 9.80 22.25
CA PRO A 563 73.37 8.88 21.82
C PRO A 563 72.86 9.24 20.42
N LYS A 564 72.81 8.24 19.53
CA LYS A 564 72.03 8.28 18.29
C LYS A 564 70.81 7.37 18.41
N HIS A 565 69.66 7.96 18.14
CA HIS A 565 68.35 7.32 17.90
C HIS A 565 68.43 6.25 16.82
N ILE A 566 67.68 5.15 17.01
CA ILE A 566 67.20 4.30 15.91
C ILE A 566 65.74 3.94 16.19
N ASN A 567 64.83 4.52 15.40
CA ASN A 567 63.60 3.88 14.99
C ASN A 567 63.95 3.01 13.76
N GLU A 568 63.57 1.74 13.75
CA GLU A 568 62.60 1.20 12.80
C GLU A 568 62.48 -0.32 12.94
N LEU A 569 61.22 -0.73 13.00
CA LEU A 569 60.73 -2.08 13.18
C LEU A 569 60.51 -2.69 11.79
N THR A 570 61.07 -3.85 11.50
CA THR A 570 60.48 -4.79 10.53
C THR A 570 60.55 -6.21 11.07
N SER A 571 59.39 -6.86 11.03
CA SER A 571 59.05 -8.18 11.55
C SER A 571 59.29 -9.28 10.49
N PRO A 572 59.30 -10.57 10.88
CA PRO A 572 60.35 -11.51 10.46
C PRO A 572 59.84 -12.67 9.59
N THR A 573 60.75 -13.40 8.93
CA THR A 573 60.58 -14.85 8.71
C THR A 573 61.87 -15.59 8.32
N SER A 574 61.96 -16.82 8.84
CA SER A 574 62.71 -18.02 8.41
C SER A 574 64.25 -18.08 8.48
N LEU A 575 64.70 -18.68 9.59
CA LEU A 575 65.53 -19.90 9.73
C LEU A 575 66.44 -20.41 8.58
N LEU A 576 67.63 -20.82 9.05
CA LEU A 576 68.52 -21.94 8.67
C LEU A 576 69.79 -21.66 7.85
N ASN A 577 70.86 -22.23 8.40
CA ASN A 577 72.19 -22.53 7.85
C ASN A 577 73.13 -21.34 7.64
N SER A 578 74.45 -21.46 7.73
CA SER A 578 75.40 -22.33 8.42
C SER A 578 76.75 -21.68 8.07
N THR A 579 77.63 -21.55 9.07
CA THR A 579 79.10 -21.60 8.93
C THR A 579 79.70 -21.18 7.59
N ASN A 580 80.18 -19.95 7.50
CA ASN A 580 81.45 -19.58 6.83
C ASN A 580 81.66 -18.07 6.98
N ASP A 581 82.24 -17.65 8.11
CA ASP A 581 82.96 -16.35 8.15
C ASP A 581 83.93 -16.26 9.34
N LEU A 582 84.58 -17.37 9.66
CA LEU A 582 85.62 -17.44 10.71
C LEU A 582 87.04 -17.23 10.13
N LEU A 583 87.18 -16.56 8.99
CA LEU A 583 88.48 -16.39 8.32
C LEU A 583 88.76 -14.97 7.78
N ALA A 584 87.94 -13.97 8.13
CA ALA A 584 88.10 -12.59 7.65
C ALA A 584 88.49 -11.55 8.73
N THR A 585 88.67 -11.94 9.99
CA THR A 585 89.07 -11.02 11.08
C THR A 585 90.49 -11.24 11.60
N ALA A 586 91.28 -12.09 10.95
CA ALA A 586 92.67 -12.40 11.34
C ALA A 586 93.72 -11.36 10.87
N ASN A 587 93.35 -10.29 10.16
CA ASN A 587 94.32 -9.42 9.46
C ASN A 587 94.50 -7.98 9.99
N ASN A 588 94.01 -7.63 11.18
CA ASN A 588 94.19 -6.27 11.74
C ASN A 588 95.01 -6.19 13.04
N ILE A 589 95.93 -7.12 13.29
CA ILE A 589 96.93 -7.05 14.39
C ILE A 589 98.35 -6.72 13.87
N SER A 590 98.51 -6.32 12.62
CA SER A 590 99.83 -6.00 12.02
C SER A 590 100.17 -4.49 11.91
N ALA A 591 99.37 -3.58 12.50
CA ALA A 591 99.53 -2.13 12.30
C ALA A 591 99.80 -1.29 13.57
N LEU A 592 100.27 -1.91 14.67
CA LEU A 592 100.63 -1.19 15.91
C LEU A 592 102.00 -1.60 16.49
N THR A 593 102.91 -2.06 15.63
CA THR A 593 104.33 -2.28 15.93
C THR A 593 105.22 -1.07 15.59
N THR A 594 104.63 0.08 15.28
CA THR A 594 105.40 1.26 14.89
C THR A 594 105.46 2.27 16.03
N LYS A 595 106.64 2.32 16.67
CA LYS A 595 107.15 3.45 17.47
C LYS A 595 106.33 3.83 18.70
N SER A 596 106.52 3.07 19.78
CA SER A 596 106.46 3.54 21.19
C SER A 596 106.73 2.42 22.22
N GLY A 597 106.90 1.16 21.77
CA GLY A 597 107.25 0.02 22.64
C GLY A 597 108.74 -0.15 22.99
N LEU A 598 109.61 0.78 22.56
CA LEU A 598 111.07 0.70 22.74
C LEU A 598 111.60 1.50 23.95
N VAL A 599 110.80 1.69 25.01
CA VAL A 599 111.25 2.37 26.24
C VAL A 599 111.09 1.50 27.51
N ILE A 600 110.32 0.41 27.48
CA ILE A 600 110.03 -0.35 28.72
C ILE A 600 110.98 -1.55 28.94
N LEU A 601 111.73 -1.99 27.93
CA LEU A 601 112.83 -2.96 28.13
C LEU A 601 114.21 -2.31 28.41
N GLY A 602 114.32 -0.98 28.28
CA GLY A 602 115.54 -0.21 28.62
C GLY A 602 115.47 0.55 29.95
N GLY A 603 114.28 0.88 30.46
CA GLY A 603 114.09 1.66 31.70
C GLY A 603 114.25 0.86 33.01
N GLY A 604 114.08 -0.46 32.97
CA GLY A 604 114.24 -1.33 34.14
C GLY A 604 115.70 -1.49 34.60
N ALA A 605 116.66 -1.32 33.69
CA ALA A 605 118.09 -1.49 33.98
C ALA A 605 118.75 -0.23 34.59
N LEU A 606 118.18 0.97 34.38
CA LEU A 606 118.73 2.22 34.91
C LEU A 606 118.22 2.57 36.32
N ILE A 607 117.02 2.12 36.72
CA ILE A 607 116.54 2.25 38.10
C ILE A 607 117.15 1.17 39.02
N TRP A 608 117.59 0.04 38.44
CA TRP A 608 118.21 -1.08 39.17
C TRP A 608 119.53 -0.71 39.87
N ARG A 609 120.21 0.38 39.44
CA ARG A 609 121.53 0.76 39.97
C ARG A 609 121.51 1.91 40.99
N SER A 610 120.42 2.67 41.09
CA SER A 610 120.27 3.80 42.02
C SER A 610 119.36 3.52 43.21
N VAL A 611 118.54 2.47 43.12
CA VAL A 611 117.58 2.07 44.15
C VAL A 611 118.11 0.82 44.84
N GLY A 612 118.73 0.99 46.02
CA GLY A 612 119.25 -0.14 46.79
C GLY A 612 118.19 -1.20 47.03
N TRP A 613 118.61 -2.48 47.09
CA TRP A 613 117.73 -3.67 47.24
C TRP A 613 116.65 -3.51 48.33
N LYS A 614 116.89 -2.66 49.32
CA LYS A 614 115.94 -2.28 50.38
C LYS A 614 114.61 -1.74 49.85
N VAL A 615 114.59 -0.89 48.83
CA VAL A 615 113.33 -0.31 48.31
C VAL A 615 112.58 -1.31 47.43
N LEU A 616 113.29 -2.10 46.61
CA LEU A 616 112.69 -3.19 45.83
C LEU A 616 112.08 -4.26 46.76
N GLY A 617 112.75 -4.56 47.88
CA GLY A 617 112.24 -5.43 48.93
C GLY A 617 111.00 -4.87 49.64
N VAL A 618 110.95 -3.56 49.90
CA VAL A 618 109.75 -2.90 50.47
C VAL A 618 108.58 -2.91 49.50
N VAL A 619 108.79 -2.60 48.21
CA VAL A 619 107.73 -2.62 47.18
C VAL A 619 107.24 -4.05 46.92
N ALA A 620 108.14 -5.03 46.80
CA ALA A 620 107.78 -6.44 46.69
C ALA A 620 107.06 -6.94 47.95
N GLY A 621 107.46 -6.47 49.14
CA GLY A 621 106.81 -6.74 50.41
C GLY A 621 105.39 -6.17 50.48
N ILE A 622 105.17 -4.92 50.05
CA ILE A 622 103.85 -4.29 49.99
C ILE A 622 102.96 -4.99 48.95
N TYR A 623 103.47 -5.28 47.75
CA TYR A 623 102.75 -5.99 46.69
C TYR A 623 102.36 -7.40 47.12
N GLY A 624 103.30 -8.15 47.74
CA GLY A 624 103.06 -9.48 48.29
C GLY A 624 102.08 -9.46 49.46
N SER A 625 102.15 -8.44 50.33
CA SER A 625 101.21 -8.27 51.45
C SER A 625 99.80 -7.94 50.97
N LEU A 626 99.66 -7.10 49.94
CA LEU A 626 98.37 -6.81 49.30
C LEU A 626 97.81 -8.03 48.56
N TYR A 627 98.65 -8.80 47.87
CA TYR A 627 98.25 -10.06 47.24
C TYR A 627 97.77 -11.07 48.28
N LEU A 628 98.49 -11.22 49.38
CA LEU A 628 98.11 -12.12 50.47
C LEU A 628 96.84 -11.63 51.16
N TYR A 629 96.69 -10.32 51.38
CA TYR A 629 95.50 -9.69 51.94
C TYR A 629 94.27 -9.95 51.06
N GLU A 630 94.37 -9.71 49.75
CA GLU A 630 93.28 -9.99 48.81
C GLU A 630 92.97 -11.49 48.71
N ARG A 631 94.00 -12.35 48.71
CA ARG A 631 93.85 -13.81 48.66
C ARG A 631 93.15 -14.36 49.91
N LEU A 632 93.48 -13.84 51.09
CA LEU A 632 92.87 -14.22 52.37
C LEU A 632 91.45 -13.67 52.50
N MET A 633 91.19 -12.47 51.97
CA MET A 633 89.86 -11.86 51.95
C MET A 633 88.94 -12.46 50.87
N TRP A 634 89.48 -13.23 49.92
CA TRP A 634 88.72 -13.97 48.88
C TRP A 634 88.02 -15.23 49.43
N THR A 635 87.12 -15.00 50.38
CA THR A 635 86.28 -16.02 51.01
C THR A 635 85.08 -16.40 50.14
N LYS A 636 84.36 -17.49 50.47
CA LYS A 636 83.10 -17.87 49.78
C LYS A 636 82.07 -16.71 49.76
N LYS A 637 82.04 -15.86 50.80
CA LYS A 637 81.20 -14.66 50.86
C LYS A 637 81.66 -13.55 49.88
N ALA A 638 82.98 -13.40 49.66
CA ALA A 638 83.50 -12.45 48.68
C ALA A 638 83.23 -12.91 47.24
N GLN A 639 83.34 -14.20 46.99
CA GLN A 639 82.98 -14.84 45.71
C GLN A 639 81.49 -14.68 45.38
N GLU A 640 80.62 -14.89 46.38
CA GLU A 640 79.18 -14.67 46.26
C GLU A 640 78.87 -13.20 45.92
N ARG A 641 79.50 -12.23 46.60
CA ARG A 641 79.33 -10.80 46.30
C ARG A 641 79.78 -10.43 44.89
N ALA A 642 80.92 -10.98 44.45
CA ALA A 642 81.42 -10.76 43.09
C ALA A 642 80.47 -11.37 42.04
N PHE A 643 79.95 -12.58 42.29
CA PHE A 643 78.96 -13.24 41.44
C PHE A 643 77.66 -12.43 41.36
N LYS A 644 77.09 -12.04 42.51
CA LYS A 644 75.87 -11.23 42.60
C LYS A 644 76.03 -9.89 41.87
N ARG A 645 77.20 -9.24 41.96
CA ARG A 645 77.51 -8.00 41.24
C ARG A 645 77.58 -8.21 39.72
N GLN A 646 78.33 -9.20 39.26
CA GLN A 646 78.42 -9.55 37.83
C GLN A 646 77.06 -9.91 37.25
N TYR A 647 76.24 -10.65 38.00
CA TYR A 647 74.89 -11.01 37.61
C TYR A 647 73.97 -9.79 37.57
N ALA A 648 74.04 -8.89 38.56
CA ALA A 648 73.26 -7.66 38.58
C ALA A 648 73.56 -6.75 37.38
N ASP A 649 74.83 -6.57 37.02
CA ASP A 649 75.23 -5.76 35.86
C ASP A 649 74.75 -6.38 34.55
N TYR A 650 74.89 -7.71 34.41
CA TYR A 650 74.45 -8.46 33.23
C TYR A 650 72.92 -8.45 33.08
N ALA A 651 72.20 -8.80 34.15
CA ALA A 651 70.75 -8.82 34.18
C ALA A 651 70.18 -7.41 33.94
N SER A 652 70.77 -6.36 34.52
CA SER A 652 70.34 -4.98 34.28
C SER A 652 70.49 -4.56 32.81
N SER A 653 71.59 -4.95 32.15
CA SER A 653 71.79 -4.65 30.72
C SER A 653 70.79 -5.37 29.83
N LYS A 654 70.52 -6.65 30.11
CA LYS A 654 69.56 -7.45 29.34
C LYS A 654 68.11 -7.05 29.61
N MET A 655 67.75 -6.73 30.85
CA MET A 655 66.41 -6.28 31.23
C MET A 655 66.05 -4.95 30.57
N LYS A 656 67.02 -4.03 30.37
CA LYS A 656 66.81 -2.78 29.62
C LYS A 656 66.32 -3.01 28.19
N LEU A 657 66.74 -4.11 27.55
CA LEU A 657 66.33 -4.44 26.18
C LEU A 657 64.87 -4.89 26.08
N ILE A 658 64.30 -5.42 27.16
CA ILE A 658 62.91 -5.91 27.20
C ILE A 658 61.94 -4.91 27.82
N VAL A 659 62.40 -3.73 28.26
CA VAL A 659 61.55 -2.70 28.86
C VAL A 659 60.44 -2.29 27.89
N ASP A 660 60.81 -1.93 26.66
CA ASP A 660 59.85 -1.48 25.65
C ASP A 660 58.86 -2.58 25.25
N MET A 661 59.32 -3.84 25.20
CA MET A 661 58.46 -4.99 24.91
C MET A 661 57.46 -5.24 26.06
N THR A 662 57.91 -5.13 27.31
CA THR A 662 57.08 -5.38 28.49
C THR A 662 56.06 -4.25 28.69
N SER A 663 56.47 -3.00 28.50
CA SER A 663 55.56 -1.84 28.54
C SER A 663 54.58 -1.84 27.37
N GLY A 664 55.03 -2.21 26.17
CA GLY A 664 54.18 -2.36 24.98
C GLY A 664 53.12 -3.46 25.18
N ASN A 665 53.50 -4.63 25.70
CA ASN A 665 52.57 -5.71 25.99
C ASN A 665 51.54 -5.33 27.07
N ALA A 666 51.96 -4.65 28.14
CA ALA A 666 51.07 -4.18 29.19
C ALA A 666 50.04 -3.15 28.66
N SER A 667 50.51 -2.19 27.86
CA SER A 667 49.68 -1.19 27.19
C SER A 667 48.67 -1.84 26.22
N ALA A 668 49.10 -2.81 25.42
CA ALA A 668 48.23 -3.56 24.52
C ALA A 668 47.15 -4.36 25.28
N GLN A 669 47.48 -4.99 26.41
CA GLN A 669 46.51 -5.70 27.26
C GLN A 669 45.41 -4.75 27.77
N VAL A 670 45.80 -3.57 28.27
CA VAL A 670 44.84 -2.55 28.76
C VAL A 670 43.98 -1.99 27.64
N GLN A 671 44.59 -1.69 26.49
CA GLN A 671 43.87 -1.22 25.30
C GLN A 671 42.84 -2.24 24.83
N GLN A 672 43.19 -3.53 24.82
CA GLN A 672 42.30 -4.61 24.41
C GLN A 672 41.11 -4.73 25.37
N GLU A 673 41.34 -4.72 26.68
CA GLU A 673 40.28 -4.81 27.70
C GLU A 673 39.29 -3.64 27.59
N LEU A 674 39.80 -2.40 27.52
CA LEU A 674 38.96 -1.21 27.36
C LEU A 674 38.17 -1.20 26.05
N SER A 675 38.79 -1.68 24.96
CA SER A 675 38.13 -1.78 23.65
C SER A 675 37.00 -2.82 23.68
N MET A 676 37.21 -3.96 24.35
CA MET A 676 36.16 -4.97 24.53
C MET A 676 35.01 -4.43 25.38
N TYR A 677 35.30 -3.76 26.50
CA TYR A 677 34.28 -3.15 27.35
C TYR A 677 33.47 -2.09 26.59
N PHE A 678 34.15 -1.22 25.83
CA PHE A 678 33.50 -0.23 24.99
C PHE A 678 32.57 -0.88 23.95
N ALA A 679 33.05 -1.89 23.22
CA ALA A 679 32.25 -2.61 22.22
C ALA A 679 31.01 -3.28 22.84
N GLN A 680 31.16 -3.91 24.01
CA GLN A 680 30.05 -4.54 24.72
C GLN A 680 28.98 -3.53 25.15
N THR A 681 29.39 -2.35 25.60
CA THR A 681 28.47 -1.30 26.05
C THR A 681 27.79 -0.60 24.86
N MET A 682 28.53 -0.38 23.77
CA MET A 682 28.02 0.25 22.55
C MET A 682 26.95 -0.56 21.82
N ARG A 683 27.02 -1.89 21.92
CA ARG A 683 26.00 -2.79 21.35
C ARG A 683 24.57 -2.42 21.75
N TYR A 684 24.36 -1.89 22.97
CA TYR A 684 23.03 -1.49 23.42
C TYR A 684 22.52 -0.23 22.71
N VAL A 685 23.42 0.70 22.35
CA VAL A 685 23.08 1.89 21.57
C VAL A 685 22.78 1.50 20.12
N ASP A 686 23.57 0.58 19.54
CA ASP A 686 23.32 0.05 18.20
C ASP A 686 21.96 -0.66 18.13
N ILE A 687 21.61 -1.48 19.11
CA ILE A 687 20.28 -2.12 19.19
C ILE A 687 19.16 -1.07 19.24
N GLU A 688 19.31 0.01 20.02
CA GLU A 688 18.30 1.08 20.07
C GLU A 688 18.18 1.83 18.74
N LYS A 689 19.29 2.03 18.04
CA LYS A 689 19.29 2.60 16.69
C LYS A 689 18.58 1.67 15.69
N ASP A 690 18.84 0.37 15.75
CA ASP A 690 18.21 -0.62 14.89
C ASP A 690 16.69 -0.67 15.11
N ASP A 691 16.23 -0.64 16.36
CA ASP A 691 14.79 -0.60 16.68
C ASP A 691 14.09 0.65 16.14
N VAL A 692 14.73 1.82 16.26
CA VAL A 692 14.22 3.07 15.70
C VAL A 692 14.17 2.96 14.17
N THR A 693 15.19 2.39 13.55
CA THR A 693 15.26 2.17 12.10
C THR A 693 14.17 1.23 11.60
N ASP A 694 13.91 0.13 12.32
CA ASP A 694 12.86 -0.83 11.97
C ASP A 694 11.46 -0.26 12.19
N SER A 695 11.26 0.52 13.27
CA SER A 695 10.03 1.28 13.50
C SER A 695 9.76 2.29 12.37
N MET A 696 10.80 3.00 11.91
CA MET A 696 10.69 3.89 10.74
C MET A 696 10.31 3.14 9.47
N LYS A 697 10.89 1.95 9.21
CA LYS A 697 10.51 1.13 8.04
C LYS A 697 9.04 0.71 8.10
N GLN A 698 8.54 0.34 9.28
CA GLN A 698 7.13 -0.01 9.46
C GLN A 698 6.23 1.20 9.21
N LEU A 699 6.53 2.36 9.80
CA LEU A 699 5.79 3.60 9.57
C LEU A 699 5.76 4.01 8.08
N ARG A 700 6.87 3.86 7.34
CA ARG A 700 6.92 4.12 5.89
C ARG A 700 5.96 3.22 5.12
N LYS A 701 5.94 1.92 5.41
CA LYS A 701 5.02 0.97 4.78
C LYS A 701 3.56 1.35 5.01
N GLU A 702 3.23 1.80 6.22
CA GLU A 702 1.88 2.24 6.56
C GLU A 702 1.49 3.54 5.83
N VAL A 703 2.41 4.51 5.72
CA VAL A 703 2.20 5.72 4.92
C VAL A 703 1.93 5.38 3.45
N ASP A 704 2.68 4.45 2.88
CA ASP A 704 2.48 4.00 1.49
C ASP A 704 1.11 3.33 1.30
N GLN A 705 0.63 2.55 2.28
CA GLN A 705 -0.72 1.98 2.26
C GLN A 705 -1.79 3.07 2.28
N LEU A 706 -1.66 4.08 3.15
CA LEU A 706 -2.61 5.20 3.20
C LEU A 706 -2.61 6.00 1.90
N LEU A 707 -1.46 6.20 1.25
CA LEU A 707 -1.37 6.83 -0.07
C LEU A 707 -2.16 6.05 -1.13
N LYS A 708 -2.08 4.72 -1.12
CA LYS A 708 -2.88 3.87 -2.03
C LYS A 708 -4.38 4.04 -1.78
N TYR A 709 -4.82 4.12 -0.52
CA TYR A 709 -6.24 4.35 -0.21
C TYR A 709 -6.73 5.72 -0.66
N ILE A 710 -5.91 6.77 -0.49
CA ILE A 710 -6.23 8.11 -0.97
C ILE A 710 -6.38 8.14 -2.50
N ASP A 711 -5.46 7.49 -3.23
CA ASP A 711 -5.50 7.45 -4.69
C ASP A 711 -6.70 6.67 -5.22
N LYS A 712 -6.95 5.46 -4.68
CA LYS A 712 -8.16 4.67 -4.99
C LYS A 712 -9.43 5.45 -4.69
N GLY A 713 -9.50 6.12 -3.54
CA GLY A 713 -10.63 6.96 -3.15
C GLY A 713 -10.88 8.12 -4.12
N LYS A 714 -9.82 8.80 -4.61
CA LYS A 714 -9.93 9.84 -5.63
C LYS A 714 -10.43 9.30 -6.97
N LYS A 715 -9.95 8.13 -7.39
CA LYS A 715 -10.39 7.47 -8.63
C LYS A 715 -11.88 7.13 -8.58
N LEU A 716 -12.32 6.52 -7.48
CA LEU A 716 -13.74 6.18 -7.26
C LEU A 716 -14.62 7.43 -7.22
N ARG A 717 -14.16 8.51 -6.56
CA ARG A 717 -14.89 9.78 -6.57
C ARG A 717 -15.09 10.33 -7.98
N LYS A 718 -14.03 10.33 -8.81
CA LYS A 718 -14.10 10.78 -10.21
C LYS A 718 -15.07 9.91 -11.03
N GLN A 719 -15.07 8.60 -10.81
CA GLN A 719 -16.03 7.69 -11.44
C GLN A 719 -17.47 8.03 -11.03
N GLY A 720 -17.72 8.26 -9.74
CA GLY A 720 -19.02 8.70 -9.25
C GLY A 720 -19.46 10.06 -9.81
N ASP A 721 -18.55 11.02 -9.99
CA ASP A 721 -18.84 12.31 -10.62
C ASP A 721 -19.25 12.16 -12.10
N GLY A 722 -18.63 11.22 -12.83
CA GLY A 722 -19.00 10.90 -14.21
C GLY A 722 -20.43 10.35 -14.31
N ILE A 723 -20.78 9.39 -13.46
CA ILE A 723 -22.11 8.77 -13.46
C ILE A 723 -23.19 9.76 -12.97
N ASP A 724 -22.88 10.62 -12.00
CA ASP A 724 -23.81 11.70 -11.59
C ASP A 724 -24.13 12.64 -12.75
N ASN A 725 -23.13 12.97 -13.58
CA ASN A 725 -23.35 13.76 -14.80
C ASN A 725 -24.20 13.02 -15.83
N GLU A 726 -23.98 11.72 -16.04
CA GLU A 726 -24.82 10.89 -16.92
C GLU A 726 -26.30 10.91 -16.46
N LEU A 727 -26.57 10.77 -15.16
CA LEU A 727 -27.93 10.87 -14.62
C LEU A 727 -28.54 12.27 -14.74
N ARG A 728 -27.73 13.33 -14.61
CA ARG A 728 -28.19 14.71 -14.81
C ARG A 728 -28.55 14.96 -16.26
N GLU A 729 -27.73 14.51 -17.20
CA GLU A 729 -28.02 14.62 -18.62
C GLU A 729 -29.26 13.80 -18.99
N PHE A 730 -29.40 12.59 -18.46
CA PHE A 730 -30.63 11.81 -18.59
C PHE A 730 -31.85 12.58 -18.07
N SER A 731 -31.76 13.17 -16.88
CA SER A 731 -32.86 13.97 -16.31
C SER A 731 -33.22 15.16 -17.21
N LYS A 732 -32.22 15.84 -17.77
CA LYS A 732 -32.43 16.99 -18.67
C LYS A 732 -33.01 16.58 -20.01
N GLN A 733 -32.54 15.48 -20.58
CA GLN A 733 -32.97 15.01 -21.90
C GLN A 733 -34.37 14.39 -21.87
N TYR A 734 -34.71 13.61 -20.84
CA TYR A 734 -35.90 12.75 -20.83
C TYR A 734 -36.93 13.10 -19.76
N LEU A 735 -36.54 13.71 -18.63
CA LEU A 735 -37.45 13.99 -17.50
C LEU A 735 -37.84 15.47 -17.37
N SER A 736 -37.10 16.39 -18.00
CA SER A 736 -37.43 17.81 -17.92
C SER A 736 -38.53 18.18 -18.92
N SER A 737 -39.67 18.66 -18.41
CA SER A 737 -40.93 18.83 -19.15
C SER A 737 -40.91 19.90 -20.25
N ASN A 738 -39.76 20.49 -20.61
CA ASN A 738 -39.69 21.71 -21.44
C ASN A 738 -38.61 21.75 -22.54
N SER A 739 -37.86 20.68 -22.82
CA SER A 739 -36.71 20.76 -23.75
C SER A 739 -36.97 20.36 -25.22
N ILE A 740 -38.19 19.95 -25.59
CA ILE A 740 -38.47 19.50 -26.98
C ILE A 740 -39.20 20.56 -27.84
N LEU A 741 -39.70 21.66 -27.25
CA LEU A 741 -40.39 22.72 -28.01
C LEU A 741 -39.46 23.76 -28.68
N THR A 742 -38.14 23.59 -28.67
CA THR A 742 -37.20 24.60 -29.20
C THR A 742 -36.18 24.07 -30.20
N THR A 743 -36.51 23.04 -30.98
CA THR A 743 -35.71 22.65 -32.16
C THR A 743 -36.56 22.57 -33.42
N SER A 744 -37.34 23.62 -33.68
CA SER A 744 -37.86 23.91 -35.02
C SER A 744 -38.30 25.38 -35.10
N GLU A 745 -37.32 26.28 -35.20
CA GLU A 745 -37.44 27.54 -35.96
C GLU A 745 -36.24 27.66 -36.89
#